data_AF-A0A8D5ZFU3-F1
#
_entry.id   AF-A0A8D5ZFU3-F1
#
_cell.length_a   1.000
_cell.length_b   1.000
_cell.length_c   1.000
_cell.angle_alpha   90.00
_cell.angle_beta   90.00
_cell.angle_gamma   90.00
#
_symmetry.space_group_name_H-M   'P 1'
#
loop_
_entity.id
_entity.type
_entity.pdbx_description
1 polymer ?
#
loop_
_entity_poly.entity_id
_entity_poly.type
_entity_poly.pdbx_seq_one_letter_code
_entity_poly.pdbx_strand_id
1 'polypeptide(L)'
;MTNDIDEFSSIYGKWEAEWEKNRVHNAEPEPGRKKFFVTAAFPYPNSPPHIGHGRTYVTADVLARYKRSRGYNVLFPMGFHFTGTPIITMADDIAKGDKELIDIFENLYKIPKDVIPKLADPLYMANYFKGEFERGFRKLGLSIDWRREFTSINPEFSAMVVWQFSKLKGKNFIVTGEHPVGWCPIHNTPVGMHDTKSDVEPEIGEFTVIFFQSEDGVFPVATLRPETIFGATNLWINPKEDYIKVEVDGSNWWISRKAFQRLSFQMNMKETGVALKGAELVGREVMNPVTGNKVKVIGASFVDPKTATGVVMSVPAHAPFDYYYLLKEGKNVNPIPVIEVNSLGEIPAKKIVEDKKPKNDEQLEEATKELYRLEFNTGKMRKDLGKLVNGNTELTSMIAEQPVPKARDVVKKFILEKGLGTKVLEIMNRPVYCRCGNEIVVHVVKDQWFIDYGNAEWKKTAKEYLSAMQIFPQEARKEFEAVFDWLDRRACARTRGLGTPFPWDRKWIIESLSDSTIYMAFYCVAHIIKENEIRASQLSQSLWDYVFLGIGDPVKVSEENKIDRQLLERMRDEFVYWYPLDSRHSGKDLIANHLSFFVFNHVAVFPRELWPKSIVVNGFILYEGKKMSKSLRNIVPLEQAIKKYGPDTVRLVLVGVADLWSDANFTDDLAKSINSKLKKIYQSAKEGLDTNRKRYCTLQDKWLSSIVKKTVKKVSDEMETLDFRGAVNDAFFMMERYYDEYLEWVRSVGQEPNQEVIREFFENLAIMLSPFAPYISEEIWHLYGGQGFVINAKWPENKEYDVNVLLIKYYIDSVISDIQSIMEIKKGKTAKLTFSDNMKLLRTCINSLEKGGGFKEFVREVVKEERIDVKALQRLYDVVTQLEPEFRKFLLENEFNEYNIIRDNLEFIKRRTGMDKIEISEGTNLTGKVAIPLRPAILLE
;
A
#
# COMPACT_ATOMS: atom_id res chain seq x y z
N MET A 1 -6.35 -2.24 37.39
CA MET A 1 -5.41 -2.39 36.25
C MET A 1 -4.86 -1.02 35.82
N THR A 2 -4.46 -0.17 36.77
CA THR A 2 -4.11 1.25 36.53
C THR A 2 -2.74 1.65 37.10
N ASN A 3 -1.96 0.71 37.64
CA ASN A 3 -0.66 1.00 38.28
C ASN A 3 0.57 0.57 37.47
N ASP A 4 0.41 0.27 36.16
CA ASP A 4 1.48 -0.28 35.32
C ASP A 4 1.92 0.64 34.16
N ILE A 5 1.40 1.88 34.11
CA ILE A 5 1.71 2.89 33.06
C ILE A 5 2.65 4.00 33.59
N ASP A 6 2.94 4.03 34.90
CA ASP A 6 3.53 5.19 35.56
C ASP A 6 5.03 5.44 35.26
N GLU A 7 5.86 4.39 35.16
CA GLU A 7 7.32 4.60 35.01
C GLU A 7 7.69 5.14 33.62
N PHE A 8 7.17 4.54 32.54
CA PHE A 8 7.49 4.95 31.17
C PHE A 8 6.89 6.29 30.76
N SER A 9 5.73 6.66 31.33
CA SER A 9 5.11 7.97 31.04
C SER A 9 6.05 9.13 31.37
N SER A 10 6.78 9.03 32.49
CA SER A 10 7.77 10.03 32.90
C SER A 10 8.96 10.12 31.93
N ILE A 11 9.45 8.97 31.45
CA ILE A 11 10.54 8.87 30.47
C ILE A 11 10.12 9.50 29.14
N TYR A 12 8.90 9.21 28.67
CA TYR A 12 8.38 9.76 27.43
C TYR A 12 8.29 11.30 27.48
N GLY A 13 7.71 11.84 28.55
CA GLY A 13 7.61 13.29 28.73
C GLY A 13 8.96 13.99 28.86
N LYS A 14 9.93 13.37 29.54
CA LYS A 14 11.30 13.88 29.69
C LYS A 14 11.99 14.06 28.33
N TRP A 15 12.03 13.00 27.50
CA TRP A 15 12.77 13.06 26.24
C TRP A 15 12.06 13.90 25.17
N GLU A 16 10.72 13.91 25.15
CA GLU A 16 9.98 14.85 24.28
C GLU A 16 10.37 16.30 24.58
N ALA A 17 10.42 16.67 25.87
CA ALA A 17 10.81 18.02 26.29
C ALA A 17 12.28 18.34 25.96
N GLU A 18 13.21 17.40 26.20
CA GLU A 18 14.63 17.61 25.89
C GLU A 18 14.90 17.70 24.38
N TRP A 19 14.24 16.89 23.55
CA TRP A 19 14.36 16.97 22.10
C TRP A 19 13.85 18.31 21.55
N GLU A 20 12.70 18.80 22.04
CA GLU A 20 12.13 20.08 21.63
C GLU A 20 13.04 21.25 22.07
N LYS A 21 13.47 21.25 23.34
CA LYS A 21 14.36 22.28 23.90
C LYS A 21 15.66 22.39 23.12
N ASN A 22 16.25 21.26 22.73
CA ASN A 22 17.52 21.21 22.00
C ASN A 22 17.34 21.21 20.48
N ARG A 23 16.10 21.29 19.97
CA ARG A 23 15.77 21.36 18.54
C ARG A 23 16.43 20.25 17.72
N VAL A 24 16.50 19.03 18.26
CA VAL A 24 17.31 17.93 17.70
C VAL A 24 16.83 17.43 16.33
N HIS A 25 15.63 17.83 15.90
CA HIS A 25 15.05 17.47 14.60
C HIS A 25 15.18 18.57 13.54
N ASN A 26 15.67 19.76 13.91
CA ASN A 26 15.86 20.86 12.99
C ASN A 26 17.05 20.57 12.08
N ALA A 27 16.82 20.56 10.77
CA ALA A 27 17.86 20.30 9.79
C ALA A 27 18.21 21.57 9.01
N GLU A 28 19.51 21.87 8.94
CA GLU A 28 20.10 22.96 8.16
C GLU A 28 21.07 22.37 7.13
N PRO A 29 21.28 23.00 5.96
CA PRO A 29 22.34 22.59 5.05
C PRO A 29 23.72 22.58 5.70
N GLU A 30 24.41 21.44 5.60
CA GLU A 30 25.79 21.28 6.07
C GLU A 30 26.67 20.88 4.87
N PRO A 31 27.35 21.86 4.22
CA PRO A 31 28.23 21.58 3.09
C PRO A 31 29.27 20.51 3.42
N GLY A 32 29.44 19.52 2.54
CA GLY A 32 30.36 18.40 2.72
C GLY A 32 29.77 17.20 3.46
N ARG A 33 28.64 17.35 4.18
CA ARG A 33 27.91 16.22 4.76
C ARG A 33 26.89 15.67 3.76
N LYS A 34 26.81 14.35 3.64
CA LYS A 34 25.82 13.69 2.77
C LYS A 34 24.42 13.95 3.32
N LYS A 35 23.53 14.49 2.49
CA LYS A 35 22.12 14.74 2.85
C LYS A 35 21.25 13.49 2.64
N PHE A 36 20.15 13.41 3.37
CA PHE A 36 19.06 12.46 3.16
C PHE A 36 17.71 13.15 3.39
N PHE A 37 16.94 13.35 2.33
CA PHE A 37 15.64 13.98 2.35
C PHE A 37 14.53 12.92 2.19
N VAL A 38 13.73 12.74 3.24
CA VAL A 38 12.64 11.77 3.29
C VAL A 38 11.30 12.47 3.53
N THR A 39 10.24 12.00 2.88
CA THR A 39 8.88 12.51 3.11
C THR A 39 7.89 11.37 3.18
N ALA A 40 6.79 11.59 3.89
CA ALA A 40 5.57 10.80 3.78
C ALA A 40 4.46 11.64 3.12
N ALA A 41 3.47 10.99 2.51
CA ALA A 41 2.28 11.69 2.03
C ALA A 41 1.60 12.45 3.15
N PHE A 42 1.41 13.77 2.97
CA PHE A 42 0.76 14.60 3.97
C PHE A 42 -0.72 14.19 4.16
N PRO A 43 -1.27 14.24 5.38
CA PRO A 43 -2.61 13.73 5.62
C PRO A 43 -3.67 14.79 5.34
N TYR A 44 -4.90 14.33 5.08
CA TYR A 44 -6.10 15.16 5.16
C TYR A 44 -6.55 15.28 6.63
N PRO A 45 -6.59 16.48 7.22
CA PRO A 45 -7.03 16.67 8.59
C PRO A 45 -8.55 16.84 8.68
N ASN A 46 -9.33 15.85 8.26
CA ASN A 46 -10.80 15.84 8.42
C ASN A 46 -11.27 14.96 9.58
N SER A 47 -10.37 14.19 10.20
CA SER A 47 -10.65 13.37 11.39
C SER A 47 -9.34 13.11 12.16
N PRO A 48 -9.39 12.60 13.40
CA PRO A 48 -8.16 12.31 14.15
C PRO A 48 -7.27 11.27 13.44
N PRO A 49 -5.93 11.34 13.62
CA PRO A 49 -5.04 10.29 13.15
C PRO A 49 -5.42 8.94 13.79
N HIS A 50 -5.30 7.85 13.03
CA HIS A 50 -5.43 6.48 13.53
C HIS A 50 -4.13 5.69 13.33
N ILE A 51 -4.02 4.50 13.93
CA ILE A 51 -2.81 3.66 13.85
C ILE A 51 -2.37 3.33 12.42
N GLY A 52 -3.33 3.24 11.47
CA GLY A 52 -3.03 3.12 10.04
C GLY A 52 -2.19 4.27 9.47
N HIS A 53 -2.49 5.53 9.84
CA HIS A 53 -1.62 6.67 9.51
C HIS A 53 -0.25 6.47 10.17
N GLY A 54 -0.24 6.09 11.45
CA GLY A 54 0.98 5.81 12.22
C GLY A 54 1.97 4.93 11.47
N ARG A 55 1.52 3.83 10.83
CA ARG A 55 2.41 2.93 10.06
C ARG A 55 3.22 3.68 9.00
N THR A 56 2.55 4.43 8.14
CA THR A 56 3.18 5.15 7.03
C THR A 56 4.24 6.12 7.54
N TYR A 57 3.93 6.92 8.57
CA TYR A 57 4.88 7.91 9.09
C TYR A 57 6.01 7.30 9.92
N VAL A 58 5.75 6.23 10.67
CA VAL A 58 6.80 5.54 11.44
C VAL A 58 7.80 4.87 10.49
N THR A 59 7.38 4.30 9.37
CA THR A 59 8.34 3.75 8.39
C THR A 59 9.30 4.81 7.82
N ALA A 60 8.80 6.02 7.57
CA ALA A 60 9.63 7.15 7.13
C ALA A 60 10.60 7.59 8.24
N ASP A 61 10.11 7.67 9.47
CA ASP A 61 10.92 8.09 10.64
C ASP A 61 12.00 7.06 11.02
N VAL A 62 11.69 5.76 10.95
CA VAL A 62 12.67 4.68 11.17
C VAL A 62 13.84 4.83 10.19
N LEU A 63 13.54 5.04 8.90
CA LEU A 63 14.57 5.28 7.89
C LEU A 63 15.33 6.59 8.13
N ALA A 64 14.63 7.66 8.52
CA ALA A 64 15.23 8.95 8.85
C ALA A 64 16.26 8.82 10.00
N ARG A 65 15.87 8.16 11.09
CA ARG A 65 16.72 7.92 12.28
C ARG A 65 17.91 7.04 11.95
N TYR A 66 17.69 5.98 11.19
CA TYR A 66 18.79 5.13 10.72
C TYR A 66 19.77 5.90 9.84
N LYS A 67 19.32 6.65 8.84
CA LYS A 67 20.25 7.44 8.01
C LYS A 67 20.98 8.51 8.82
N ARG A 68 20.35 9.11 9.83
CA ARG A 68 21.00 10.07 10.74
C ARG A 68 22.16 9.42 11.50
N SER A 69 21.96 8.25 12.10
CA SER A 69 23.03 7.51 12.79
C SER A 69 24.12 7.01 11.83
N ARG A 70 23.80 6.79 10.55
CA ARG A 70 24.78 6.52 9.48
C ARG A 70 25.58 7.76 9.04
N GLY A 71 25.41 8.90 9.70
CA GLY A 71 26.15 10.14 9.47
C GLY A 71 25.54 11.07 8.43
N TYR A 72 24.35 10.75 7.89
CA TYR A 72 23.67 11.65 6.97
C TYR A 72 23.12 12.87 7.72
N ASN A 73 23.06 14.00 7.03
CA ASN A 73 22.23 15.12 7.44
C ASN A 73 20.81 14.86 6.96
N VAL A 74 19.83 14.76 7.86
CA VAL A 74 18.51 14.21 7.54
C VAL A 74 17.42 15.26 7.67
N LEU A 75 16.69 15.48 6.59
CA LEU A 75 15.48 16.29 6.56
C LEU A 75 14.24 15.38 6.49
N PHE A 76 13.38 15.46 7.49
CA PHE A 76 12.04 14.86 7.50
C PHE A 76 11.01 15.95 7.88
N PRO A 77 10.31 16.55 6.91
CA PRO A 77 9.34 17.61 7.16
C PRO A 77 7.90 17.09 7.12
N MET A 78 6.96 17.92 7.54
CA MET A 78 5.52 17.63 7.52
C MET A 78 4.71 18.81 7.01
N GLY A 79 3.60 18.54 6.36
CA GLY A 79 2.60 19.50 5.89
C GLY A 79 1.22 18.87 5.98
N PHE A 80 0.17 19.62 5.64
CA PHE A 80 -1.21 19.15 5.76
C PHE A 80 -2.05 19.48 4.51
N HIS A 81 -2.82 18.51 4.05
CA HIS A 81 -3.58 18.61 2.81
C HIS A 81 -5.00 19.09 3.10
N PHE A 82 -5.26 20.36 2.83
CA PHE A 82 -6.57 20.99 3.02
C PHE A 82 -7.38 21.02 1.72
N THR A 83 -6.72 20.88 0.57
CA THR A 83 -7.32 20.97 -0.77
C THR A 83 -8.36 19.88 -0.99
N GLY A 84 -9.45 20.18 -1.70
CA GLY A 84 -10.49 19.23 -2.06
C GLY A 84 -11.79 19.40 -1.28
N THR A 85 -12.67 18.41 -1.39
CA THR A 85 -14.01 18.39 -0.78
C THR A 85 -14.14 17.63 0.54
N PRO A 86 -13.28 16.65 0.94
CA PRO A 86 -13.54 15.83 2.13
C PRO A 86 -13.79 16.60 3.43
N ILE A 87 -13.07 17.70 3.65
CA ILE A 87 -13.24 18.57 4.83
C ILE A 87 -14.59 19.29 4.77
N ILE A 88 -14.90 19.91 3.62
CA ILE A 88 -16.16 20.64 3.42
C ILE A 88 -17.35 19.70 3.57
N THR A 89 -17.31 18.53 2.93
CA THR A 89 -18.41 17.57 2.97
C THR A 89 -18.67 17.06 4.38
N MET A 90 -17.61 16.82 5.17
CA MET A 90 -17.77 16.41 6.56
C MET A 90 -18.28 17.53 7.47
N ALA A 91 -17.83 18.77 7.25
CA ALA A 91 -18.32 19.94 7.96
C ALA A 91 -19.82 20.22 7.67
N ASP A 92 -20.23 20.08 6.40
CA ASP A 92 -21.64 20.17 5.99
C ASP A 92 -22.51 19.12 6.69
N ASP A 93 -22.01 17.90 6.88
CA ASP A 93 -22.75 16.82 7.54
C ASP A 93 -22.95 17.13 9.04
N ILE A 94 -21.94 17.69 9.71
CA ILE A 94 -22.08 18.21 11.09
C ILE A 94 -23.10 19.35 11.12
N ALA A 95 -23.04 20.29 10.18
CA ALA A 95 -23.98 21.42 10.10
C ALA A 95 -25.44 20.97 9.90
N LYS A 96 -25.64 19.87 9.17
CA LYS A 96 -26.97 19.25 8.96
C LYS A 96 -27.45 18.40 10.14
N GLY A 97 -26.62 18.20 11.16
CA GLY A 97 -26.95 17.37 12.32
C GLY A 97 -26.94 15.87 12.01
N ASP A 98 -25.99 15.40 11.19
CA ASP A 98 -25.78 13.97 10.95
C ASP A 98 -25.52 13.24 12.29
N LYS A 99 -26.51 12.45 12.72
CA LYS A 99 -26.49 11.78 14.02
C LYS A 99 -25.40 10.72 14.12
N GLU A 100 -25.07 10.03 13.02
CA GLU A 100 -24.06 8.97 13.03
C GLU A 100 -22.67 9.59 13.14
N LEU A 101 -22.39 10.63 12.36
CA LEU A 101 -21.11 11.34 12.40
C LEU A 101 -20.88 12.01 13.76
N ILE A 102 -21.89 12.67 14.31
CA ILE A 102 -21.82 13.29 15.65
C ILE A 102 -21.56 12.24 16.73
N ASP A 103 -22.25 11.09 16.66
CA ASP A 103 -22.03 9.98 17.60
C ASP A 103 -20.60 9.41 17.48
N ILE A 104 -20.06 9.28 16.26
CA ILE A 104 -18.65 8.88 16.07
C ILE A 104 -17.70 9.89 16.71
N PHE A 105 -17.92 11.20 16.48
CA PHE A 105 -17.06 12.25 17.02
C PHE A 105 -17.10 12.28 18.55
N GLU A 106 -18.28 12.17 19.15
CA GLU A 106 -18.46 12.17 20.60
C GLU A 106 -17.96 10.86 21.24
N ASN A 107 -18.39 9.71 20.72
CA ASN A 107 -18.25 8.43 21.42
C ASN A 107 -17.05 7.59 20.98
N LEU A 108 -16.64 7.66 19.71
CA LEU A 108 -15.46 6.95 19.22
C LEU A 108 -14.20 7.82 19.36
N TYR A 109 -14.24 9.03 18.81
CA TYR A 109 -13.11 9.94 18.80
C TYR A 109 -12.95 10.75 20.09
N LYS A 110 -13.98 10.79 20.96
CA LYS A 110 -13.95 11.50 22.24
C LYS A 110 -13.69 13.00 22.09
N ILE A 111 -14.23 13.61 21.03
CA ILE A 111 -14.17 15.05 20.80
C ILE A 111 -15.08 15.76 21.82
N PRO A 112 -14.63 16.85 22.47
CA PRO A 112 -15.45 17.60 23.42
C PRO A 112 -16.77 18.10 22.81
N LYS A 113 -17.87 18.00 23.57
CA LYS A 113 -19.22 18.39 23.11
C LYS A 113 -19.34 19.84 22.66
N ASP A 114 -18.57 20.74 23.29
CA ASP A 114 -18.53 22.16 22.96
C ASP A 114 -17.72 22.46 21.68
N VAL A 115 -16.90 21.51 21.23
CA VAL A 115 -16.11 21.60 19.99
C VAL A 115 -16.92 21.10 18.80
N ILE A 116 -17.73 20.05 18.95
CA ILE A 116 -18.46 19.42 17.84
C ILE A 116 -19.26 20.42 16.99
N PRO A 117 -20.07 21.35 17.56
CA PRO A 117 -20.79 22.33 16.76
C PRO A 117 -19.89 23.26 15.94
N LYS A 118 -18.68 23.55 16.43
CA LYS A 118 -17.71 24.42 15.75
C LYS A 118 -17.09 23.73 14.53
N LEU A 119 -17.08 22.39 14.51
CA LEU A 119 -16.61 21.61 13.36
C LEU A 119 -17.53 21.75 12.13
N ALA A 120 -18.69 22.39 12.25
CA ALA A 120 -19.51 22.78 11.10
C ALA A 120 -18.81 23.81 10.19
N ASP A 121 -17.79 24.53 10.68
CA ASP A 121 -16.91 25.36 9.85
C ASP A 121 -15.75 24.52 9.28
N PRO A 122 -15.59 24.42 7.94
CA PRO A 122 -14.54 23.60 7.32
C PRO A 122 -13.12 23.97 7.76
N LEU A 123 -12.81 25.26 7.90
CA LEU A 123 -11.47 25.71 8.27
C LEU A 123 -11.18 25.46 9.75
N TYR A 124 -12.17 25.65 10.63
CA TYR A 124 -12.07 25.27 12.03
C TYR A 124 -11.84 23.76 12.18
N MET A 125 -12.61 22.93 11.46
CA MET A 125 -12.43 21.47 11.44
C MET A 125 -11.01 21.07 11.03
N ALA A 126 -10.55 21.60 9.90
CA ALA A 126 -9.23 21.28 9.36
C ALA A 126 -8.09 21.66 10.32
N ASN A 127 -8.17 22.85 10.93
CA ASN A 127 -7.18 23.30 11.89
C ASN A 127 -7.24 22.52 13.21
N TYR A 128 -8.44 22.15 13.67
CA TYR A 128 -8.62 21.33 14.87
C TYR A 128 -7.92 19.97 14.70
N PHE A 129 -8.22 19.25 13.62
CA PHE A 129 -7.61 17.94 13.38
C PHE A 129 -6.14 18.03 12.97
N LYS A 130 -5.69 19.09 12.29
CA LYS A 130 -4.26 19.37 12.13
C LYS A 130 -3.54 19.38 13.47
N GLY A 131 -4.13 20.03 14.48
CA GLY A 131 -3.61 20.03 15.85
C GLY A 131 -3.58 18.65 16.50
N GLU A 132 -4.60 17.80 16.28
CA GLU A 132 -4.61 16.39 16.72
C GLU A 132 -3.49 15.58 16.05
N PHE A 133 -3.28 15.78 14.74
CA PHE A 133 -2.18 15.13 14.01
C PHE A 133 -0.82 15.56 14.55
N GLU A 134 -0.59 16.87 14.71
CA GLU A 134 0.68 17.39 15.24
C GLU A 134 0.97 16.82 16.63
N ARG A 135 0.01 16.86 17.56
CA ARG A 135 0.19 16.27 18.89
C ARG A 135 0.41 14.77 18.85
N GLY A 136 -0.36 14.04 18.04
CA GLY A 136 -0.19 12.59 17.87
C GLY A 136 1.19 12.22 17.34
N PHE A 137 1.72 12.99 16.38
CA PHE A 137 3.04 12.75 15.78
C PHE A 137 4.19 13.14 16.70
N ARG A 138 4.06 14.24 17.46
CA ARG A 138 5.04 14.62 18.50
C ARG A 138 5.12 13.58 19.62
N LYS A 139 3.97 13.14 20.15
CA LYS A 139 3.89 12.08 21.17
C LYS A 139 4.38 10.72 20.67
N LEU A 140 4.25 10.44 19.37
CA LEU A 140 4.80 9.24 18.73
C LEU A 140 6.33 9.35 18.53
N GLY A 141 6.93 10.51 18.82
CA GLY A 141 8.37 10.75 18.70
C GLY A 141 8.84 10.77 17.25
N LEU A 142 8.05 11.27 16.30
CA LEU A 142 8.52 11.41 14.92
C LEU A 142 9.57 12.53 14.82
N SER A 143 10.69 12.29 14.14
CA SER A 143 11.82 13.22 13.99
C SER A 143 11.58 14.30 12.93
N ILE A 144 10.45 15.01 13.06
CA ILE A 144 9.95 16.00 12.11
C ILE A 144 10.55 17.39 12.38
N ASP A 145 11.02 18.08 11.33
CA ASP A 145 11.31 19.51 11.35
C ASP A 145 10.03 20.32 11.15
N TRP A 146 9.38 20.70 12.26
CA TRP A 146 8.09 21.40 12.27
C TRP A 146 8.17 22.86 11.78
N ARG A 147 9.37 23.44 11.60
CA ARG A 147 9.51 24.81 11.07
C ARG A 147 9.07 24.90 9.61
N ARG A 148 9.15 23.77 8.89
CA ARG A 148 8.81 23.63 7.47
C ARG A 148 7.35 23.27 7.25
N GLU A 149 6.53 23.34 8.30
CA GLU A 149 5.10 23.05 8.26
C GLU A 149 4.31 24.09 7.46
N PHE A 150 3.42 23.60 6.60
CA PHE A 150 2.48 24.41 5.83
C PHE A 150 1.20 23.63 5.54
N THR A 151 0.16 24.35 5.10
CA THR A 151 -1.08 23.75 4.58
C THR A 151 -1.21 23.99 3.07
N SER A 152 -1.87 23.09 2.36
CA SER A 152 -2.03 23.21 0.91
C SER A 152 -2.90 24.40 0.45
N ILE A 153 -3.52 25.12 1.38
CA ILE A 153 -4.27 26.37 1.10
C ILE A 153 -3.50 27.62 1.51
N ASN A 154 -2.27 27.50 2.01
CA ASN A 154 -1.43 28.66 2.28
C ASN A 154 -1.20 29.43 0.97
N PRO A 155 -1.36 30.76 0.96
CA PRO A 155 -1.15 31.57 -0.24
C PRO A 155 0.23 31.38 -0.89
N GLU A 156 1.27 31.22 -0.08
CA GLU A 156 2.66 31.05 -0.53
C GLU A 156 2.86 29.71 -1.24
N PHE A 157 2.24 28.65 -0.72
CA PHE A 157 2.22 27.35 -1.38
C PHE A 157 1.40 27.40 -2.67
N SER A 158 0.25 28.09 -2.64
CA SER A 158 -0.61 28.28 -3.82
C SER A 158 0.13 28.98 -4.96
N ALA A 159 1.02 29.93 -4.66
CA ALA A 159 1.88 30.57 -5.66
C ALA A 159 2.80 29.58 -6.38
N MET A 160 3.37 28.60 -5.66
CA MET A 160 4.15 27.52 -6.26
C MET A 160 3.27 26.58 -7.10
N VAL A 161 2.07 26.23 -6.64
CA VAL A 161 1.13 25.41 -7.43
C VAL A 161 0.76 26.09 -8.75
N VAL A 162 0.52 27.41 -8.72
CA VAL A 162 0.30 28.20 -9.95
C VAL A 162 1.51 28.14 -10.89
N TRP A 163 2.74 28.18 -10.35
CA TRP A 163 3.97 27.97 -11.13
C TRP A 163 4.06 26.59 -11.75
N GLN A 164 3.81 25.54 -10.98
CA GLN A 164 3.76 24.17 -11.48
C GLN A 164 2.81 24.03 -12.68
N PHE A 165 1.58 24.51 -12.53
CA PHE A 165 0.56 24.41 -13.58
C PHE A 165 0.93 25.23 -14.82
N SER A 166 1.62 26.35 -14.64
CA SER A 166 2.15 27.13 -15.76
C SER A 166 3.23 26.38 -16.53
N LYS A 167 4.08 25.60 -15.86
CA LYS A 167 5.07 24.71 -16.51
C LYS A 167 4.41 23.58 -17.29
N LEU A 168 3.41 22.92 -16.70
CA LEU A 168 2.65 21.87 -17.39
C LEU A 168 1.92 22.42 -18.63
N LYS A 169 1.30 23.60 -18.50
CA LYS A 169 0.62 24.27 -19.62
C LYS A 169 1.60 24.66 -20.72
N GLY A 170 2.78 25.18 -20.38
CA GLY A 170 3.82 25.53 -21.35
C GLY A 170 4.34 24.33 -22.17
N LYS A 171 4.15 23.10 -21.67
CA LYS A 171 4.44 21.84 -22.38
C LYS A 171 3.22 21.20 -23.06
N ASN A 172 2.09 21.91 -23.11
CA ASN A 172 0.80 21.40 -23.63
C ASN A 172 0.27 20.15 -22.89
N PHE A 173 0.66 19.94 -21.63
CA PHE A 173 0.16 18.83 -20.81
C PHE A 173 -1.16 19.17 -20.10
N ILE A 174 -1.63 20.40 -20.19
CA ILE A 174 -2.94 20.80 -19.68
C ILE A 174 -3.90 21.00 -20.84
N VAL A 175 -4.97 20.21 -20.88
CA VAL A 175 -5.94 20.19 -21.98
C VAL A 175 -7.37 20.36 -21.45
N THR A 176 -8.28 20.79 -22.33
CA THR A 176 -9.73 20.85 -22.05
C THR A 176 -10.47 19.78 -22.81
N GLY A 177 -11.56 19.27 -22.24
CA GLY A 177 -12.43 18.33 -22.94
C GLY A 177 -13.73 18.07 -22.19
N GLU A 178 -14.52 17.16 -22.75
CA GLU A 178 -15.73 16.67 -22.09
C GLU A 178 -15.37 15.60 -21.06
N HIS A 179 -15.98 15.67 -19.88
CA HIS A 179 -15.81 14.67 -18.82
C HIS A 179 -17.15 14.25 -18.25
N PRO A 180 -17.47 12.94 -18.24
CA PRO A 180 -18.63 12.48 -17.50
C PRO A 180 -18.33 12.44 -16.01
N VAL A 181 -19.27 12.94 -15.22
CA VAL A 181 -19.21 12.92 -13.75
C VAL A 181 -20.52 12.42 -13.19
N GLY A 182 -20.47 11.78 -12.01
CA GLY A 182 -21.64 11.66 -11.16
C GLY A 182 -22.15 13.07 -10.85
N TRP A 183 -23.46 13.29 -10.93
CA TRP A 183 -24.09 14.59 -10.79
C TRP A 183 -25.28 14.52 -9.86
N CYS A 184 -25.44 15.54 -9.02
CA CYS A 184 -26.64 15.75 -8.23
C CYS A 184 -27.57 16.70 -8.98
N PRO A 185 -28.73 16.23 -9.49
CA PRO A 185 -29.72 17.09 -10.16
C PRO A 185 -30.23 18.26 -9.30
N ILE A 186 -30.22 18.10 -7.97
CA ILE A 186 -30.74 19.11 -7.04
C ILE A 186 -29.71 20.21 -6.76
N HIS A 187 -28.46 19.84 -6.45
CA HIS A 187 -27.42 20.81 -6.14
C HIS A 187 -26.73 21.38 -7.39
N ASN A 188 -26.92 20.72 -8.54
CA ASN A 188 -26.27 21.07 -9.78
C ASN A 188 -24.72 21.08 -9.66
N THR A 189 -24.18 20.02 -9.05
CA THR A 189 -22.74 19.84 -8.84
C THR A 189 -22.28 18.43 -9.18
N PRO A 190 -20.99 18.25 -9.56
CA PRO A 190 -20.37 16.93 -9.59
C PRO A 190 -20.40 16.29 -8.19
N VAL A 191 -20.44 14.96 -8.16
CA VAL A 191 -20.53 14.14 -6.95
C VAL A 191 -19.54 12.99 -7.09
N GLY A 192 -18.54 12.93 -6.20
CA GLY A 192 -17.65 11.78 -6.06
C GLY A 192 -17.99 10.95 -4.81
N MET A 193 -17.18 9.93 -4.50
CA MET A 193 -17.34 9.03 -3.34
C MET A 193 -17.75 9.77 -2.07
N HIS A 194 -17.04 10.83 -1.71
CA HIS A 194 -17.29 11.55 -0.45
C HIS A 194 -18.62 12.30 -0.41
N ASP A 195 -19.22 12.60 -1.56
CA ASP A 195 -20.46 13.35 -1.70
C ASP A 195 -21.70 12.43 -1.77
N THR A 196 -21.49 11.11 -1.81
CA THR A 196 -22.55 10.09 -1.82
C THR A 196 -22.87 9.57 -0.42
N LYS A 197 -24.07 9.01 -0.26
CA LYS A 197 -24.42 8.26 0.95
C LYS A 197 -23.57 7.00 1.02
N SER A 198 -23.06 6.69 2.21
CA SER A 198 -22.22 5.52 2.49
C SER A 198 -20.87 5.49 1.75
N ASP A 199 -20.40 6.64 1.27
CA ASP A 199 -19.11 6.80 0.59
C ASP A 199 -18.92 5.81 -0.59
N VAL A 200 -19.92 5.68 -1.45
CA VAL A 200 -19.89 4.84 -2.66
C VAL A 200 -19.47 5.70 -3.86
N GLU A 201 -18.38 5.36 -4.54
CA GLU A 201 -17.96 6.03 -5.78
C GLU A 201 -18.96 5.68 -6.91
N PRO A 202 -19.53 6.67 -7.64
CA PRO A 202 -20.38 6.39 -8.79
C PRO A 202 -19.56 5.77 -9.93
N GLU A 203 -19.86 4.52 -10.29
CA GLU A 203 -19.16 3.82 -11.38
C GLU A 203 -19.81 4.18 -12.72
N ILE A 204 -19.17 5.03 -13.51
CA ILE A 204 -19.69 5.43 -14.82
C ILE A 204 -19.28 4.41 -15.88
N GLY A 205 -20.26 3.80 -16.53
CA GLY A 205 -20.08 2.89 -17.66
C GLY A 205 -20.77 3.38 -18.92
N GLU A 206 -20.47 2.73 -20.04
CA GLU A 206 -20.97 3.09 -21.36
C GLU A 206 -21.86 1.99 -21.94
N PHE A 207 -23.08 2.35 -22.33
CA PHE A 207 -23.98 1.52 -23.12
C PHE A 207 -23.89 1.90 -24.60
N THR A 208 -23.93 0.90 -25.48
CA THR A 208 -24.15 1.13 -26.91
C THR A 208 -25.64 1.21 -27.16
N VAL A 209 -26.11 2.30 -27.76
CA VAL A 209 -27.50 2.53 -28.12
C VAL A 209 -27.67 2.31 -29.61
N ILE A 210 -28.54 1.39 -30.02
CA ILE A 210 -28.74 0.98 -31.40
C ILE A 210 -30.11 1.46 -31.88
N PHE A 211 -30.17 2.12 -33.03
CA PHE A 211 -31.39 2.77 -33.53
C PHE A 211 -32.26 1.82 -34.35
N PHE A 212 -33.21 1.14 -33.70
CA PHE A 212 -34.22 0.37 -34.41
C PHE A 212 -35.24 1.29 -35.06
N GLN A 213 -35.45 1.16 -36.37
CA GLN A 213 -36.24 2.11 -37.16
C GLN A 213 -37.70 1.69 -37.26
N SER A 214 -38.63 2.63 -37.10
CA SER A 214 -40.07 2.44 -37.33
C SER A 214 -40.63 3.63 -38.11
N GLU A 215 -41.82 3.47 -38.69
CA GLU A 215 -42.52 4.56 -39.38
C GLU A 215 -42.78 5.75 -38.44
N ASP A 216 -43.00 5.46 -37.15
CA ASP A 216 -43.32 6.45 -36.12
C ASP A 216 -42.08 7.01 -35.39
N GLY A 217 -40.87 6.70 -35.85
CA GLY A 217 -39.61 7.13 -35.25
C GLY A 217 -38.70 5.99 -34.81
N VAL A 218 -37.66 6.33 -34.06
CA VAL A 218 -36.59 5.41 -33.65
C VAL A 218 -36.87 4.84 -32.26
N PHE A 219 -36.60 3.55 -32.10
CA PHE A 219 -36.54 2.85 -30.83
C PHE A 219 -35.06 2.64 -30.45
N PRO A 220 -34.48 3.54 -29.63
CA PRO A 220 -33.07 3.46 -29.25
C PRO A 220 -32.85 2.36 -28.21
N VAL A 221 -32.31 1.22 -28.63
CA VAL A 221 -32.06 0.06 -27.77
C VAL A 221 -30.71 0.15 -27.11
N ALA A 222 -30.66 0.10 -25.78
CA ALA A 222 -29.39 0.08 -25.04
C ALA A 222 -28.89 -1.34 -24.78
N THR A 223 -27.60 -1.59 -25.01
CA THR A 223 -26.94 -2.87 -24.71
C THR A 223 -25.48 -2.70 -24.31
N LEU A 224 -25.01 -3.56 -23.41
CA LEU A 224 -23.57 -3.74 -23.14
C LEU A 224 -22.91 -4.71 -24.12
N ARG A 225 -23.72 -5.47 -24.86
CA ARG A 225 -23.32 -6.55 -25.76
C ARG A 225 -23.74 -6.26 -27.20
N PRO A 226 -23.15 -5.25 -27.86
CA PRO A 226 -23.53 -4.90 -29.23
C PRO A 226 -23.28 -6.05 -30.22
N GLU A 227 -22.35 -6.97 -29.94
CA GLU A 227 -22.08 -8.13 -30.81
C GLU A 227 -23.26 -9.08 -30.97
N THR A 228 -24.23 -9.06 -30.05
CA THR A 228 -25.40 -9.94 -30.11
C THR A 228 -26.56 -9.38 -30.93
N ILE A 229 -26.41 -8.18 -31.53
CA ILE A 229 -27.45 -7.52 -32.35
C ILE A 229 -27.99 -8.41 -33.49
N PHE A 230 -27.15 -9.30 -34.01
CA PHE A 230 -27.53 -10.25 -35.07
C PHE A 230 -28.57 -11.26 -34.58
N GLY A 231 -28.55 -11.60 -33.28
CA GLY A 231 -29.48 -12.54 -32.66
C GLY A 231 -30.73 -11.89 -32.07
N ALA A 232 -30.98 -10.60 -32.34
CA ALA A 232 -32.11 -9.88 -31.78
C ALA A 232 -33.43 -10.32 -32.43
N THR A 233 -34.37 -10.83 -31.63
CA THR A 233 -35.63 -11.41 -32.13
C THR A 233 -36.85 -10.51 -31.91
N ASN A 234 -36.81 -9.66 -30.88
CA ASN A 234 -37.86 -8.70 -30.52
C ASN A 234 -37.26 -7.57 -29.68
N LEU A 235 -38.03 -6.51 -29.48
CA LEU A 235 -37.72 -5.50 -28.46
C LEU A 235 -38.59 -5.70 -27.23
N TRP A 236 -38.05 -5.34 -26.07
CA TRP A 236 -38.75 -5.32 -24.79
C TRP A 236 -39.02 -3.88 -24.36
N ILE A 237 -40.24 -3.66 -23.90
CA ILE A 237 -40.69 -2.39 -23.32
C ILE A 237 -41.58 -2.64 -22.11
N ASN A 238 -41.53 -1.78 -21.10
CA ASN A 238 -42.42 -1.94 -19.94
C ASN A 238 -43.83 -1.40 -20.24
N PRO A 239 -44.89 -2.23 -20.28
CA PRO A 239 -46.21 -1.79 -20.73
C PRO A 239 -46.91 -0.82 -19.75
N LYS A 240 -46.49 -0.79 -18.48
CA LYS A 240 -47.11 0.06 -17.43
C LYS A 240 -46.53 1.47 -17.35
N GLU A 241 -45.35 1.66 -17.93
CA GLU A 241 -44.57 2.90 -17.84
C GLU A 241 -44.87 3.84 -19.00
N ASP A 242 -44.58 5.14 -18.79
CA ASP A 242 -44.77 6.16 -19.81
C ASP A 242 -43.54 6.29 -20.71
N TYR A 243 -43.77 6.30 -22.02
CA TYR A 243 -42.77 6.54 -23.04
C TYR A 243 -43.12 7.82 -23.78
N ILE A 244 -42.10 8.62 -24.08
CA ILE A 244 -42.23 9.91 -24.74
C ILE A 244 -41.42 9.92 -26.02
N LYS A 245 -41.88 10.75 -26.97
CA LYS A 245 -41.14 11.05 -28.18
C LYS A 245 -40.26 12.26 -27.95
N VAL A 246 -38.96 12.10 -28.12
CA VAL A 246 -37.95 13.15 -27.94
C VAL A 246 -37.13 13.34 -29.20
N GLU A 247 -36.89 14.57 -29.59
CA GLU A 247 -35.95 14.93 -30.65
C GLU A 247 -34.53 15.02 -30.08
N VAL A 248 -33.61 14.28 -30.70
CA VAL A 248 -32.18 14.24 -30.40
C VAL A 248 -31.42 14.30 -31.72
N ASP A 249 -30.61 15.33 -31.92
CA ASP A 249 -29.80 15.53 -33.14
C ASP A 249 -30.60 15.35 -34.46
N GLY A 250 -31.84 15.84 -34.48
CA GLY A 250 -32.74 15.76 -35.64
C GLY A 250 -33.46 14.41 -35.83
N SER A 251 -33.28 13.45 -34.92
CA SER A 251 -33.98 12.16 -34.91
C SER A 251 -34.99 12.07 -33.76
N ASN A 252 -36.18 11.55 -34.04
CA ASN A 252 -37.22 11.36 -33.03
C ASN A 252 -37.15 9.97 -32.39
N TRP A 253 -36.91 9.91 -31.08
CA TRP A 253 -36.73 8.69 -30.31
C TRP A 253 -37.89 8.41 -29.38
N TRP A 254 -38.24 7.13 -29.21
CA TRP A 254 -39.14 6.64 -28.16
C TRP A 254 -38.34 6.14 -26.96
N ILE A 255 -38.32 6.90 -25.87
CA ILE A 255 -37.65 6.52 -24.62
C ILE A 255 -38.61 6.63 -23.43
N SER A 256 -38.29 5.96 -22.34
CA SER A 256 -39.09 6.11 -21.12
C SER A 256 -38.99 7.55 -20.58
N ARG A 257 -40.04 8.05 -19.92
CA ARG A 257 -39.99 9.38 -19.28
C ARG A 257 -38.88 9.47 -18.22
N LYS A 258 -38.61 8.37 -17.51
CA LYS A 258 -37.54 8.27 -16.50
C LYS A 258 -36.14 8.33 -17.14
N ALA A 259 -35.96 7.73 -18.33
CA ALA A 259 -34.73 7.83 -19.10
C ALA A 259 -34.49 9.27 -19.57
N PHE A 260 -35.51 9.96 -20.09
CA PHE A 260 -35.40 11.37 -20.50
C PHE A 260 -34.94 12.28 -19.36
N GLN A 261 -35.49 12.13 -18.16
CA GLN A 261 -35.09 12.90 -16.98
C GLN A 261 -33.61 12.75 -16.63
N ARG A 262 -32.97 11.63 -17.00
CA ARG A 262 -31.55 11.37 -16.76
C ARG A 262 -30.67 11.74 -17.95
N LEU A 263 -31.05 11.31 -19.16
CA LEU A 263 -30.28 11.51 -20.38
C LEU A 263 -30.24 12.98 -20.81
N SER A 264 -31.20 13.80 -20.38
CA SER A 264 -31.17 15.26 -20.58
C SER A 264 -29.97 15.96 -19.93
N PHE A 265 -29.31 15.34 -18.94
CA PHE A 265 -28.05 15.83 -18.36
C PHE A 265 -26.81 15.50 -19.22
N GLN A 266 -26.97 14.68 -20.25
CA GLN A 266 -25.89 14.22 -21.14
C GLN A 266 -26.10 14.68 -22.58
N MET A 267 -27.36 14.84 -23.00
CA MET A 267 -27.75 15.09 -24.38
C MET A 267 -28.78 16.23 -24.43
N ASN A 268 -28.73 17.02 -25.51
CA ASN A 268 -29.76 18.01 -25.75
C ASN A 268 -31.01 17.31 -26.31
N MET A 269 -32.02 17.11 -25.47
CA MET A 269 -33.25 16.39 -25.82
C MET A 269 -34.46 17.31 -25.70
N LYS A 270 -35.34 17.31 -26.70
CA LYS A 270 -36.58 18.09 -26.68
C LYS A 270 -37.79 17.17 -26.79
N GLU A 271 -38.74 17.24 -25.87
CA GLU A 271 -40.00 16.50 -25.97
C GLU A 271 -40.84 17.06 -27.14
N THR A 272 -41.20 16.22 -28.12
CA THR A 272 -41.84 16.63 -29.39
C THR A 272 -43.21 16.00 -29.65
N GLY A 273 -43.71 15.15 -28.75
CA GLY A 273 -44.99 14.45 -28.91
C GLY A 273 -45.69 14.14 -27.59
N VAL A 274 -46.84 13.46 -27.69
CA VAL A 274 -47.64 13.03 -26.52
C VAL A 274 -47.03 11.79 -25.89
N ALA A 275 -47.05 11.71 -24.56
CA ALA A 275 -46.65 10.53 -23.83
C ALA A 275 -47.63 9.38 -24.08
N LEU A 276 -47.09 8.21 -24.44
CA LEU A 276 -47.86 6.97 -24.60
C LEU A 276 -47.53 6.01 -23.48
N LYS A 277 -48.51 5.20 -23.06
CA LYS A 277 -48.22 4.03 -22.25
C LYS A 277 -47.44 3.02 -23.08
N GLY A 278 -46.48 2.34 -22.46
CA GLY A 278 -45.71 1.28 -23.13
C GLY A 278 -46.61 0.23 -23.80
N ALA A 279 -47.79 -0.04 -23.23
CA ALA A 279 -48.81 -0.92 -23.82
C ALA A 279 -49.27 -0.49 -25.23
N GLU A 280 -49.26 0.81 -25.54
CA GLU A 280 -49.63 1.37 -26.84
C GLU A 280 -48.48 1.27 -27.87
N LEU A 281 -47.26 1.00 -27.40
CA LEU A 281 -46.09 0.73 -28.25
C LEU A 281 -45.92 -0.77 -28.55
N VAL A 282 -46.55 -1.64 -27.76
CA VAL A 282 -46.53 -3.10 -27.97
C VAL A 282 -47.19 -3.45 -29.31
N GLY A 283 -46.56 -4.37 -30.05
CA GLY A 283 -47.04 -4.86 -31.34
C GLY A 283 -46.50 -4.11 -32.55
N ARG A 284 -45.87 -2.94 -32.36
CA ARG A 284 -45.24 -2.19 -33.45
C ARG A 284 -44.09 -2.98 -34.07
N GLU A 285 -43.94 -2.84 -35.39
CA GLU A 285 -42.81 -3.40 -36.13
C GLU A 285 -41.68 -2.38 -36.20
N VAL A 286 -40.47 -2.88 -35.94
CA VAL A 286 -39.24 -2.10 -35.91
C VAL A 286 -38.15 -2.86 -36.65
N MET A 287 -37.37 -2.15 -37.46
CA MET A 287 -36.30 -2.71 -38.27
C MET A 287 -34.98 -2.66 -37.52
N ASN A 288 -34.30 -3.79 -37.43
CA ASN A 288 -32.93 -3.88 -36.94
C ASN A 288 -31.99 -3.20 -37.95
N PRO A 289 -31.23 -2.17 -37.57
CA PRO A 289 -30.45 -1.37 -38.51
C PRO A 289 -29.22 -2.11 -39.08
N VAL A 290 -28.79 -3.19 -38.43
CA VAL A 290 -27.61 -3.97 -38.84
C VAL A 290 -28.00 -5.13 -39.76
N THR A 291 -29.16 -5.75 -39.49
CA THR A 291 -29.62 -6.94 -40.23
C THR A 291 -30.71 -6.65 -41.26
N GLY A 292 -31.44 -5.53 -41.12
CA GLY A 292 -32.63 -5.23 -41.91
C GLY A 292 -33.85 -6.07 -41.53
N ASN A 293 -33.73 -6.99 -40.56
CA ASN A 293 -34.84 -7.81 -40.11
C ASN A 293 -35.88 -6.96 -39.36
N LYS A 294 -37.16 -7.16 -39.68
CA LYS A 294 -38.27 -6.58 -38.92
C LYS A 294 -38.57 -7.46 -37.71
N VAL A 295 -38.60 -6.86 -36.53
CA VAL A 295 -38.95 -7.49 -35.27
C VAL A 295 -40.10 -6.73 -34.59
N LYS A 296 -40.76 -7.35 -33.62
CA LYS A 296 -41.89 -6.73 -32.90
C LYS A 296 -41.48 -6.18 -31.54
N VAL A 297 -42.16 -5.14 -31.09
CA VAL A 297 -42.10 -4.66 -29.71
C VAL A 297 -43.02 -5.54 -28.85
N ILE A 298 -42.50 -6.11 -27.76
CA ILE A 298 -43.23 -6.95 -26.82
C ILE A 298 -43.19 -6.31 -25.43
N GLY A 299 -44.33 -6.36 -24.72
CA GLY A 299 -44.42 -5.89 -23.35
C GLY A 299 -43.72 -6.83 -22.37
N ALA A 300 -42.88 -6.29 -21.51
CA ALA A 300 -42.17 -6.99 -20.45
C ALA A 300 -42.08 -6.12 -19.20
N SER A 301 -42.72 -6.53 -18.10
CA SER A 301 -42.73 -5.76 -16.85
C SER A 301 -41.37 -5.71 -16.14
N PHE A 302 -40.45 -6.60 -16.48
CA PHE A 302 -39.09 -6.65 -15.91
C PHE A 302 -38.16 -5.57 -16.50
N VAL A 303 -38.53 -4.95 -17.62
CA VAL A 303 -37.74 -3.85 -18.19
C VAL A 303 -37.78 -2.68 -17.21
N ASP A 304 -36.62 -2.36 -16.64
CA ASP A 304 -36.49 -1.18 -15.79
C ASP A 304 -36.46 0.08 -16.66
N PRO A 305 -37.50 0.95 -16.57
CA PRO A 305 -37.56 2.18 -17.34
C PRO A 305 -36.42 3.16 -16.99
N LYS A 306 -35.74 3.01 -15.86
CA LYS A 306 -34.61 3.87 -15.47
C LYS A 306 -33.28 3.48 -16.11
N THR A 307 -33.16 2.28 -16.68
CA THR A 307 -31.90 1.79 -17.26
C THR A 307 -31.72 2.34 -18.67
N ALA A 308 -30.65 3.11 -18.90
CA ALA A 308 -30.32 3.65 -20.21
C ALA A 308 -31.53 4.34 -20.89
N THR A 309 -32.13 3.74 -21.91
CA THR A 309 -33.28 4.30 -22.66
C THR A 309 -34.65 3.75 -22.22
N GLY A 310 -34.68 2.68 -21.43
CA GLY A 310 -35.89 1.91 -21.13
C GLY A 310 -36.35 0.99 -22.27
N VAL A 311 -35.57 0.85 -23.35
CA VAL A 311 -35.86 -0.07 -24.47
C VAL A 311 -34.71 -1.05 -24.63
N VAL A 312 -35.02 -2.34 -24.65
CA VAL A 312 -34.02 -3.43 -24.64
C VAL A 312 -34.25 -4.36 -25.84
N MET A 313 -33.19 -4.88 -26.47
CA MET A 313 -33.33 -5.96 -27.45
C MET A 313 -33.30 -7.31 -26.75
N SER A 314 -34.19 -8.19 -27.19
CA SER A 314 -34.24 -9.58 -26.77
C SER A 314 -33.31 -10.43 -27.63
N VAL A 315 -32.34 -11.09 -27.01
CA VAL A 315 -31.44 -12.04 -27.67
C VAL A 315 -31.51 -13.41 -26.95
N PRO A 316 -32.61 -14.15 -27.12
CA PRO A 316 -32.91 -15.35 -26.32
C PRO A 316 -31.95 -16.51 -26.52
N ALA A 317 -31.03 -16.46 -27.50
CA ALA A 317 -29.98 -17.46 -27.61
C ALA A 317 -28.83 -17.24 -26.62
N HIS A 318 -28.59 -15.99 -26.21
CA HIS A 318 -27.41 -15.56 -25.44
C HIS A 318 -27.75 -14.81 -24.15
N ALA A 319 -29.04 -14.59 -23.88
CA ALA A 319 -29.53 -13.99 -22.64
C ALA A 319 -30.54 -14.95 -21.97
N PRO A 320 -30.16 -15.64 -20.87
CA PRO A 320 -31.05 -16.50 -20.09
C PRO A 320 -32.33 -15.78 -19.66
N PHE A 321 -32.19 -14.49 -19.32
CA PHE A 321 -33.30 -13.62 -18.97
C PHE A 321 -34.36 -13.53 -20.07
N ASP A 322 -33.94 -13.28 -21.31
CA ASP A 322 -34.83 -13.18 -22.47
C ASP A 322 -35.51 -14.52 -22.79
N TYR A 323 -34.74 -15.62 -22.77
CA TYR A 323 -35.26 -16.96 -23.02
C TYR A 323 -36.34 -17.35 -22.02
N TYR A 324 -36.07 -17.15 -20.72
CA TYR A 324 -36.99 -17.49 -19.64
C TYR A 324 -38.31 -16.71 -19.76
N TYR A 325 -38.25 -15.40 -20.00
CA TYR A 325 -39.45 -14.57 -20.08
C TYR A 325 -40.26 -14.79 -21.36
N LEU A 326 -39.63 -15.12 -22.49
CA LEU A 326 -40.38 -15.53 -23.69
C LEU A 326 -41.18 -16.81 -23.46
N LEU A 327 -40.60 -17.80 -22.77
CA LEU A 327 -41.31 -19.03 -22.39
C LEU A 327 -42.46 -18.74 -21.43
N LYS A 328 -42.21 -17.92 -20.40
CA LYS A 328 -43.21 -17.55 -19.38
C LYS A 328 -44.42 -16.83 -19.98
N GLU A 329 -44.19 -15.97 -20.97
CA GLU A 329 -45.24 -15.21 -21.68
C GLU A 329 -45.93 -16.02 -22.81
N GLY A 330 -45.57 -17.31 -22.99
CA GLY A 330 -46.13 -18.18 -24.02
C GLY A 330 -45.83 -17.71 -25.45
N LYS A 331 -44.74 -16.95 -25.65
CA LYS A 331 -44.36 -16.42 -26.96
C LYS A 331 -43.43 -17.40 -27.66
N ASN A 332 -43.86 -17.92 -28.81
CA ASN A 332 -43.04 -18.81 -29.62
C ASN A 332 -42.13 -17.99 -30.54
N VAL A 333 -40.93 -17.64 -30.05
CA VAL A 333 -39.91 -16.91 -30.81
C VAL A 333 -38.68 -17.79 -30.92
N ASN A 334 -38.25 -18.08 -32.15
CA ASN A 334 -37.09 -18.94 -32.40
C ASN A 334 -35.79 -18.19 -32.06
N PRO A 335 -34.98 -18.68 -31.09
CA PRO A 335 -33.69 -18.06 -30.79
C PRO A 335 -32.72 -18.17 -31.96
N ILE A 336 -31.94 -17.10 -32.20
CA ILE A 336 -30.93 -17.06 -33.26
C ILE A 336 -29.55 -17.12 -32.59
N PRO A 337 -28.88 -18.29 -32.58
CA PRO A 337 -27.57 -18.44 -31.96
C PRO A 337 -26.48 -17.86 -32.87
N VAL A 338 -25.80 -16.82 -32.39
CA VAL A 338 -24.76 -16.08 -33.10
C VAL A 338 -23.36 -16.25 -32.49
N ILE A 339 -23.28 -16.76 -31.25
CA ILE A 339 -22.04 -17.10 -30.55
C ILE A 339 -22.00 -18.61 -30.32
N GLU A 340 -20.82 -19.20 -30.51
CA GLU A 340 -20.53 -20.60 -30.22
C GLU A 340 -19.67 -20.69 -28.95
N VAL A 341 -20.10 -21.57 -28.03
CA VAL A 341 -19.35 -21.93 -26.82
C VAL A 341 -19.32 -23.46 -26.74
N ASN A 342 -18.12 -24.04 -26.83
CA ASN A 342 -17.93 -25.49 -26.94
C ASN A 342 -18.63 -26.32 -25.84
N SER A 343 -18.87 -25.75 -24.66
CA SER A 343 -19.49 -26.44 -23.52
C SER A 343 -21.03 -26.35 -23.46
N LEU A 344 -21.67 -25.45 -24.22
CA LEU A 344 -23.08 -25.09 -24.00
C LEU A 344 -24.10 -25.47 -25.10
N GLY A 345 -23.67 -26.17 -26.15
CA GLY A 345 -24.56 -26.61 -27.23
C GLY A 345 -25.06 -25.44 -28.10
N GLU A 346 -26.09 -25.69 -28.92
CA GLU A 346 -26.51 -24.74 -29.97
C GLU A 346 -27.18 -23.46 -29.43
N ILE A 347 -27.93 -23.54 -28.34
CA ILE A 347 -28.61 -22.38 -27.71
C ILE A 347 -28.12 -22.28 -26.26
N PRO A 348 -27.04 -21.51 -25.98
CA PRO A 348 -26.42 -21.44 -24.65
C PRO A 348 -27.37 -20.99 -23.55
N ALA A 349 -28.21 -19.97 -23.80
CA ALA A 349 -29.17 -19.47 -22.82
C ALA A 349 -30.21 -20.53 -22.42
N LYS A 350 -30.71 -21.32 -23.39
CA LYS A 350 -31.65 -22.42 -23.14
C LYS A 350 -31.04 -23.44 -22.19
N LYS A 351 -29.82 -23.89 -22.49
CA LYS A 351 -29.13 -24.89 -21.66
C LYS A 351 -28.92 -24.41 -20.23
N ILE A 352 -28.44 -23.17 -20.05
CA ILE A 352 -28.23 -22.60 -18.71
C ILE A 352 -29.55 -22.50 -17.92
N VAL A 353 -30.65 -22.10 -18.57
CA VAL A 353 -31.97 -22.03 -17.92
C VAL A 353 -32.49 -23.42 -17.55
N GLU A 354 -32.33 -24.42 -18.43
CA GLU A 354 -32.77 -25.80 -18.21
C GLU A 354 -31.97 -26.51 -17.10
N ASP A 355 -30.66 -26.27 -17.06
CA ASP A 355 -29.74 -26.84 -16.06
C ASP A 355 -29.98 -26.21 -14.68
N LYS A 356 -30.08 -24.88 -14.59
CA LYS A 356 -30.17 -24.16 -13.32
C LYS A 356 -31.59 -24.03 -12.77
N LYS A 357 -32.61 -24.07 -13.63
CA LYS A 357 -34.04 -23.91 -13.28
C LYS A 357 -34.27 -22.73 -12.32
N PRO A 358 -33.90 -21.50 -12.71
CA PRO A 358 -33.99 -20.33 -11.83
C PRO A 358 -35.44 -20.10 -11.38
N LYS A 359 -35.61 -19.78 -10.10
CA LYS A 359 -36.93 -19.62 -9.45
C LYS A 359 -37.36 -18.17 -9.29
N ASN A 360 -36.42 -17.24 -9.37
CA ASN A 360 -36.64 -15.80 -9.19
C ASN A 360 -35.68 -15.00 -10.09
N ASP A 361 -35.90 -13.69 -10.18
CA ASP A 361 -35.11 -12.79 -11.05
C ASP A 361 -33.64 -12.70 -10.62
N GLU A 362 -33.33 -12.80 -9.33
CA GLU A 362 -31.95 -12.78 -8.81
C GLU A 362 -31.13 -13.97 -9.34
N GLN A 363 -31.68 -15.19 -9.27
CA GLN A 363 -31.04 -16.39 -9.84
C GLN A 363 -30.91 -16.30 -11.36
N LEU A 364 -31.85 -15.65 -12.03
CA LEU A 364 -31.84 -15.45 -13.48
C LEU A 364 -30.79 -14.41 -13.91
N GLU A 365 -30.59 -13.35 -13.13
CA GLU A 365 -29.50 -12.39 -13.30
C GLU A 365 -28.14 -13.06 -13.10
N GLU A 366 -27.99 -13.89 -12.06
CA GLU A 366 -26.75 -14.63 -11.81
C GLU A 366 -26.41 -15.57 -12.98
N ALA A 367 -27.39 -16.33 -13.46
CA ALA A 367 -27.26 -17.19 -14.64
C ALA A 367 -26.88 -16.39 -15.91
N THR A 368 -27.45 -15.19 -16.07
CA THR A 368 -27.12 -14.29 -17.19
C THR A 368 -25.68 -13.79 -17.10
N LYS A 369 -25.23 -13.36 -15.91
CA LYS A 369 -23.85 -12.90 -15.67
C LYS A 369 -22.83 -14.01 -15.90
N GLU A 370 -23.14 -15.24 -15.48
CA GLU A 370 -22.30 -16.40 -15.72
C GLU A 370 -22.14 -16.69 -17.22
N LEU A 371 -23.25 -16.75 -17.97
CA LEU A 371 -23.18 -16.98 -19.42
C LEU A 371 -22.38 -15.87 -20.12
N TYR A 372 -22.59 -14.61 -19.73
CA TYR A 372 -21.85 -13.49 -20.30
C TYR A 372 -20.34 -13.60 -20.03
N ARG A 373 -19.93 -13.99 -18.82
CA ARG A 373 -18.51 -14.22 -18.49
C ARG A 373 -17.94 -15.37 -19.29
N LEU A 374 -18.69 -16.46 -19.45
CA LEU A 374 -18.24 -17.61 -20.22
C LEU A 374 -18.07 -17.25 -21.70
N GLU A 375 -19.08 -16.63 -22.32
CA GLU A 375 -19.02 -16.19 -23.72
C GLU A 375 -17.90 -15.17 -23.95
N PHE A 376 -17.66 -14.24 -23.01
CA PHE A 376 -16.58 -13.29 -23.11
C PHE A 376 -15.19 -13.95 -23.07
N ASN A 377 -15.02 -14.98 -22.22
CA ASN A 377 -13.73 -15.63 -22.03
C ASN A 377 -13.41 -16.71 -23.08
N THR A 378 -14.42 -17.46 -23.53
CA THR A 378 -14.22 -18.64 -24.38
C THR A 378 -15.06 -18.66 -25.66
N GLY A 379 -16.04 -17.77 -25.78
CA GLY A 379 -16.95 -17.72 -26.92
C GLY A 379 -16.33 -17.12 -28.17
N LYS A 380 -16.80 -17.60 -29.33
CA LYS A 380 -16.48 -17.06 -30.65
C LYS A 380 -17.74 -16.79 -31.45
N MET A 381 -17.71 -15.81 -32.34
CA MET A 381 -18.80 -15.61 -33.30
C MET A 381 -18.88 -16.80 -34.26
N ARG A 382 -20.09 -17.23 -34.62
CA ARG A 382 -20.30 -18.37 -35.52
C ARG A 382 -19.69 -18.12 -36.91
N LYS A 383 -19.14 -19.18 -37.50
CA LYS A 383 -18.57 -19.16 -38.86
C LYS A 383 -19.60 -18.90 -39.96
N ASP A 384 -20.85 -19.33 -39.75
CA ASP A 384 -21.95 -19.21 -40.70
C ASP A 384 -22.86 -18.00 -40.42
N LEU A 385 -22.39 -17.04 -39.63
CA LEU A 385 -23.14 -15.85 -39.24
C LEU A 385 -23.76 -15.13 -40.45
N GLY A 386 -23.01 -14.93 -41.53
CA GLY A 386 -23.50 -14.28 -42.76
C GLY A 386 -24.60 -15.04 -43.51
N LYS A 387 -24.86 -16.31 -43.17
CA LYS A 387 -25.99 -17.11 -43.69
C LYS A 387 -27.18 -17.14 -42.72
N LEU A 388 -26.93 -16.92 -41.43
CA LEU A 388 -27.94 -16.97 -40.36
C LEU A 388 -28.78 -15.71 -40.28
N VAL A 389 -28.24 -14.58 -40.71
CA VAL A 389 -28.91 -13.28 -40.64
C VAL A 389 -28.79 -12.57 -41.98
N ASN A 390 -29.89 -11.97 -42.44
CA ASN A 390 -29.79 -10.92 -43.44
C ASN A 390 -28.95 -9.79 -42.83
N GLY A 391 -28.03 -9.19 -43.56
CA GLY A 391 -27.19 -8.14 -42.98
C GLY A 391 -25.98 -7.76 -43.82
N ASN A 392 -25.22 -6.80 -43.32
CA ASN A 392 -24.00 -6.34 -43.97
C ASN A 392 -22.97 -7.49 -44.07
N THR A 393 -22.74 -7.94 -45.31
CA THR A 393 -21.92 -9.11 -45.64
C THR A 393 -20.44 -8.88 -45.30
N GLU A 394 -19.99 -7.63 -45.36
CA GLU A 394 -18.65 -7.23 -44.98
C GLU A 394 -18.47 -7.34 -43.46
N LEU A 395 -19.38 -6.75 -42.67
CA LEU A 395 -19.33 -6.79 -41.21
C LEU A 395 -19.39 -8.22 -40.66
N THR A 396 -20.31 -9.03 -41.18
CA THR A 396 -20.47 -10.43 -40.75
C THR A 396 -19.24 -11.27 -41.09
N SER A 397 -18.58 -11.00 -42.20
CA SER A 397 -17.30 -11.65 -42.58
C SER A 397 -16.14 -11.22 -41.68
N MET A 398 -16.07 -9.95 -41.26
CA MET A 398 -15.01 -9.44 -40.40
C MET A 398 -15.02 -10.03 -38.98
N ILE A 399 -16.20 -10.37 -38.47
CA ILE A 399 -16.37 -10.86 -37.09
C ILE A 399 -16.51 -12.37 -36.99
N ALA A 400 -16.77 -13.08 -38.10
CA ALA A 400 -16.87 -14.54 -38.11
C ALA A 400 -15.63 -15.18 -37.48
N GLU A 401 -15.85 -16.17 -36.60
CA GLU A 401 -14.81 -16.91 -35.85
C GLU A 401 -13.93 -16.07 -34.91
N GLN A 402 -14.16 -14.76 -34.80
CA GLN A 402 -13.42 -13.91 -33.87
C GLN A 402 -13.88 -14.16 -32.41
N PRO A 403 -12.97 -14.02 -31.43
CA PRO A 403 -13.35 -14.00 -30.02
C PRO A 403 -14.36 -12.88 -29.72
N VAL A 404 -15.31 -13.16 -28.82
CA VAL A 404 -16.38 -12.22 -28.43
C VAL A 404 -15.87 -10.81 -28.06
N PRO A 405 -14.78 -10.63 -27.28
CA PRO A 405 -14.28 -9.28 -26.97
C PRO A 405 -13.90 -8.47 -28.22
N LYS A 406 -13.25 -9.11 -29.19
CA LYS A 406 -12.84 -8.45 -30.45
C LYS A 406 -14.05 -8.17 -31.34
N ALA A 407 -15.00 -9.10 -31.44
CA ALA A 407 -16.23 -8.90 -32.19
C ALA A 407 -17.07 -7.75 -31.61
N ARG A 408 -17.15 -7.66 -30.28
CA ARG A 408 -17.81 -6.56 -29.55
C ARG A 408 -17.24 -5.21 -29.94
N ASP A 409 -15.92 -5.06 -29.98
CA ASP A 409 -15.26 -3.81 -30.36
C ASP A 409 -15.52 -3.45 -31.83
N VAL A 410 -15.43 -4.42 -32.74
CA VAL A 410 -15.68 -4.21 -34.18
C VAL A 410 -17.13 -3.79 -34.45
N VAL A 411 -18.11 -4.50 -33.87
CA VAL A 411 -19.54 -4.21 -34.07
C VAL A 411 -19.91 -2.86 -33.46
N LYS A 412 -19.41 -2.56 -32.26
CA LYS A 412 -19.60 -1.25 -31.63
C LYS A 412 -19.07 -0.13 -32.50
N LYS A 413 -17.84 -0.27 -33.02
CA LYS A 413 -17.22 0.72 -33.91
C LYS A 413 -18.05 0.92 -35.17
N PHE A 414 -18.47 -0.17 -35.82
CA PHE A 414 -19.32 -0.11 -37.02
C PHE A 414 -20.64 0.66 -36.78
N ILE A 415 -21.36 0.35 -35.69
CA ILE A 415 -22.64 0.99 -35.35
C ILE A 415 -22.48 2.51 -35.24
N LEU A 416 -21.41 2.95 -34.56
CA LEU A 416 -21.16 4.37 -34.33
C LEU A 416 -20.68 5.08 -35.60
N GLU A 417 -19.76 4.49 -36.35
CA GLU A 417 -19.23 5.09 -37.59
C GLU A 417 -20.27 5.22 -38.70
N LYS A 418 -21.25 4.30 -38.75
CA LYS A 418 -22.35 4.33 -39.73
C LYS A 418 -23.55 5.17 -39.26
N GLY A 419 -23.50 5.77 -38.08
CA GLY A 419 -24.62 6.54 -37.52
C GLY A 419 -25.86 5.70 -37.22
N LEU A 420 -25.69 4.38 -37.02
CA LEU A 420 -26.79 3.45 -36.71
C LEU A 420 -27.09 3.38 -35.21
N GLY A 421 -26.38 4.19 -34.41
CA GLY A 421 -26.48 4.20 -32.98
C GLY A 421 -25.62 5.29 -32.36
N THR A 422 -25.69 5.41 -31.03
CA THR A 422 -24.86 6.31 -30.24
C THR A 422 -24.39 5.63 -28.95
N LYS A 423 -23.79 6.39 -28.06
CA LYS A 423 -23.41 5.96 -26.71
C LYS A 423 -24.20 6.75 -25.68
N VAL A 424 -24.56 6.10 -24.58
CA VAL A 424 -25.07 6.78 -23.38
C VAL A 424 -24.30 6.29 -22.17
N LEU A 425 -24.14 7.17 -21.19
CA LEU A 425 -23.41 6.87 -19.97
C LEU A 425 -24.38 6.59 -18.82
N GLU A 426 -23.99 5.65 -17.97
CA GLU A 426 -24.84 5.09 -16.93
C GLU A 426 -24.05 4.87 -15.64
N ILE A 427 -24.72 5.01 -14.49
CA ILE A 427 -24.14 4.60 -13.20
C ILE A 427 -24.35 3.10 -13.06
N MET A 428 -23.27 2.33 -13.21
CA MET A 428 -23.27 0.87 -13.27
C MET A 428 -23.61 0.23 -11.92
N ASN A 429 -23.19 0.86 -10.83
CA ASN A 429 -23.44 0.42 -9.46
C ASN A 429 -24.68 1.09 -8.83
N ARG A 430 -25.62 1.54 -9.66
CA ARG A 430 -26.88 2.16 -9.20
C ARG A 430 -27.73 1.20 -8.34
N PRO A 431 -28.56 1.72 -7.43
CA PRO A 431 -28.76 3.14 -7.15
C PRO A 431 -27.64 3.72 -6.29
N VAL A 432 -27.15 4.91 -6.68
CA VAL A 432 -26.22 5.70 -5.86
C VAL A 432 -26.91 7.02 -5.52
N TYR A 433 -26.89 7.39 -4.25
CA TYR A 433 -27.58 8.58 -3.74
C TYR A 433 -26.59 9.63 -3.28
N CYS A 434 -26.86 10.88 -3.60
CA CYS A 434 -26.20 12.03 -2.99
C CYS A 434 -26.63 12.14 -1.51
N ARG A 435 -25.81 12.76 -0.66
CA ARG A 435 -26.13 12.99 0.77
C ARG A 435 -27.45 13.72 1.00
N CYS A 436 -27.93 14.57 0.07
CA CYS A 436 -29.29 15.16 0.16
C CYS A 436 -30.44 14.16 -0.02
N GLY A 437 -30.16 12.92 -0.44
CA GLY A 437 -31.14 11.88 -0.69
C GLY A 437 -31.56 11.71 -2.14
N ASN A 438 -31.10 12.56 -3.06
CA ASN A 438 -31.42 12.41 -4.49
C ASN A 438 -30.55 11.35 -5.17
N GLU A 439 -31.13 10.59 -6.10
CA GLU A 439 -30.39 9.64 -6.96
C GLU A 439 -29.42 10.41 -7.88
N ILE A 440 -28.20 9.90 -8.01
CA ILE A 440 -27.15 10.49 -8.84
C ILE A 440 -27.38 10.11 -10.30
N VAL A 441 -27.12 11.06 -11.20
CA VAL A 441 -27.18 10.86 -12.66
C VAL A 441 -25.79 11.10 -13.26
N VAL A 442 -25.58 10.73 -14.53
CA VAL A 442 -24.36 11.14 -15.24
C VAL A 442 -24.61 12.49 -15.91
N HIS A 443 -23.69 13.43 -15.72
CA HIS A 443 -23.65 14.71 -16.44
C HIS A 443 -22.33 14.82 -17.21
N VAL A 444 -22.38 15.30 -18.45
CA VAL A 444 -21.18 15.55 -19.24
C VAL A 444 -20.77 17.01 -19.07
N VAL A 445 -19.74 17.24 -18.26
CA VAL A 445 -19.21 18.59 -18.06
C VAL A 445 -18.42 18.99 -19.30
N LYS A 446 -18.87 20.08 -19.93
CA LYS A 446 -18.16 20.76 -21.02
C LYS A 446 -17.07 21.65 -20.40
N ASP A 447 -15.89 21.70 -21.04
CA ASP A 447 -14.73 22.50 -20.62
C ASP A 447 -14.06 22.05 -19.30
N GLN A 448 -14.04 20.76 -19.00
CA GLN A 448 -13.25 20.22 -17.88
C GLN A 448 -11.76 20.34 -18.21
N TRP A 449 -10.96 20.83 -17.27
CA TRP A 449 -9.50 20.84 -17.36
C TRP A 449 -8.91 19.49 -16.93
N PHE A 450 -7.95 19.00 -17.71
CA PHE A 450 -7.23 17.75 -17.49
C PHE A 450 -5.72 17.94 -17.51
N ILE A 451 -5.01 17.10 -16.76
CA ILE A 451 -3.61 16.79 -17.03
C ILE A 451 -3.56 15.60 -17.99
N ASP A 452 -2.87 15.76 -19.11
CA ASP A 452 -2.73 14.74 -20.15
C ASP A 452 -1.56 13.79 -19.87
N TYR A 453 -1.74 12.92 -18.88
CA TYR A 453 -0.82 11.80 -18.66
C TYR A 453 -0.84 10.78 -19.82
N GLY A 454 -1.80 10.90 -20.75
CA GLY A 454 -1.90 10.13 -21.99
C GLY A 454 -0.79 10.44 -23.01
N ASN A 455 -0.15 11.61 -22.90
CA ASN A 455 0.86 12.08 -23.83
C ASN A 455 2.01 11.05 -24.01
N ALA A 456 2.21 10.58 -25.25
CA ALA A 456 3.11 9.47 -25.55
C ALA A 456 4.59 9.76 -25.21
N GLU A 457 5.07 10.98 -25.46
CA GLU A 457 6.45 11.36 -25.14
C GLU A 457 6.66 11.45 -23.63
N TRP A 458 5.71 12.08 -22.92
CA TRP A 458 5.79 12.20 -21.46
C TRP A 458 5.72 10.83 -20.77
N LYS A 459 4.79 9.95 -21.19
CA LYS A 459 4.72 8.56 -20.71
C LYS A 459 6.02 7.81 -20.94
N LYS A 460 6.64 7.96 -22.11
CA LYS A 460 7.90 7.30 -22.42
C LYS A 460 8.98 7.71 -21.43
N THR A 461 9.16 9.02 -21.20
CA THR A 461 10.15 9.52 -20.24
C THR A 461 9.83 9.08 -18.80
N ALA A 462 8.55 9.07 -18.42
CA ALA A 462 8.12 8.59 -17.10
C ALA A 462 8.44 7.10 -16.89
N LYS A 463 8.22 6.25 -17.91
CA LYS A 463 8.57 4.82 -17.87
C LYS A 463 10.08 4.59 -17.82
N GLU A 464 10.85 5.32 -18.62
CA GLU A 464 12.32 5.28 -18.58
C GLU A 464 12.83 5.63 -17.19
N TYR A 465 12.27 6.67 -16.57
CA TYR A 465 12.62 7.05 -15.21
C TYR A 465 12.17 6.00 -14.17
N LEU A 466 10.96 5.48 -14.26
CA LEU A 466 10.46 4.43 -13.37
C LEU A 466 11.41 3.22 -13.34
N SER A 467 11.98 2.84 -14.49
CA SER A 467 12.94 1.73 -14.57
C SER A 467 14.22 1.95 -13.77
N ALA A 468 14.64 3.22 -13.60
CA ALA A 468 15.84 3.60 -12.84
C ALA A 468 15.55 3.94 -11.36
N MET A 469 14.31 4.30 -11.04
CA MET A 469 13.87 4.60 -9.67
C MET A 469 13.87 3.35 -8.79
N GLN A 470 14.29 3.48 -7.54
CA GLN A 470 14.17 2.40 -6.56
C GLN A 470 12.74 2.32 -6.02
N ILE A 471 12.13 1.14 -6.09
CA ILE A 471 10.79 0.90 -5.56
C ILE A 471 10.90 -0.15 -4.46
N PHE A 472 10.39 0.18 -3.28
CA PHE A 472 10.36 -0.70 -2.13
C PHE A 472 8.92 -0.94 -1.69
N PRO A 473 8.50 -2.20 -1.54
CA PRO A 473 9.21 -3.42 -1.93
C PRO A 473 9.16 -3.61 -3.46
N GLN A 474 10.03 -4.46 -4.03
CA GLN A 474 10.20 -4.58 -5.49
C GLN A 474 8.92 -5.04 -6.20
N GLU A 475 8.06 -5.78 -5.50
CA GLU A 475 6.77 -6.27 -5.96
C GLU A 475 5.83 -5.13 -6.41
N ALA A 476 5.91 -3.97 -5.75
CA ALA A 476 5.07 -2.81 -6.07
C ALA A 476 5.34 -2.23 -7.46
N ARG A 477 6.51 -2.51 -8.05
CA ARG A 477 6.90 -2.00 -9.39
C ARG A 477 5.91 -2.39 -10.47
N LYS A 478 5.42 -3.63 -10.45
CA LYS A 478 4.47 -4.13 -11.47
C LYS A 478 3.15 -3.34 -11.46
N GLU A 479 2.73 -2.88 -10.28
CA GLU A 479 1.54 -2.03 -10.17
C GLU A 479 1.78 -0.65 -10.78
N PHE A 480 2.94 -0.03 -10.56
CA PHE A 480 3.31 1.22 -11.23
C PHE A 480 3.35 1.07 -12.75
N GLU A 481 3.99 0.01 -13.25
CA GLU A 481 4.07 -0.26 -14.70
C GLU A 481 2.67 -0.41 -15.31
N ALA A 482 1.80 -1.19 -14.68
CA ALA A 482 0.41 -1.33 -15.11
C ALA A 482 -0.32 0.02 -15.12
N VAL A 483 -0.16 0.84 -14.06
CA VAL A 483 -0.75 2.18 -14.00
C VAL A 483 -0.28 3.06 -15.14
N PHE A 484 1.02 3.08 -15.43
CA PHE A 484 1.58 3.93 -16.48
C PHE A 484 1.07 3.54 -17.87
N ASP A 485 0.74 2.26 -18.08
CA ASP A 485 0.13 1.78 -19.32
C ASP A 485 -1.28 2.33 -19.52
N TRP A 486 -2.18 2.16 -18.55
CA TRP A 486 -3.59 2.57 -18.70
C TRP A 486 -3.86 4.03 -18.34
N LEU A 487 -2.95 4.73 -17.66
CA LEU A 487 -3.18 6.10 -17.20
C LEU A 487 -3.34 7.07 -18.37
N ASP A 488 -4.49 7.70 -18.52
CA ASP A 488 -4.78 8.67 -19.57
C ASP A 488 -5.04 10.06 -18.95
N ARG A 489 -5.74 10.94 -19.65
CA ARG A 489 -6.17 12.26 -19.15
C ARG A 489 -6.88 12.15 -17.80
N ARG A 490 -6.43 12.93 -16.82
CA ARG A 490 -7.04 13.01 -15.48
C ARG A 490 -7.59 14.40 -15.22
N ALA A 491 -8.88 14.47 -14.84
CA ALA A 491 -9.54 15.73 -14.52
C ALA A 491 -8.88 16.39 -13.30
N CYS A 492 -8.22 17.53 -13.50
CA CYS A 492 -7.33 18.16 -12.52
C CYS A 492 -7.94 19.38 -11.83
N ALA A 493 -9.24 19.64 -12.05
CA ALA A 493 -9.92 20.80 -11.51
C ALA A 493 -11.35 20.48 -11.07
N ARG A 494 -11.89 21.23 -10.10
CA ARG A 494 -13.26 21.13 -9.58
C ARG A 494 -13.88 22.52 -9.40
N THR A 495 -15.20 22.61 -9.39
CA THR A 495 -15.94 23.87 -9.15
C THR A 495 -16.25 24.13 -7.68
N ARG A 496 -16.00 23.15 -6.81
CA ARG A 496 -16.21 23.20 -5.36
C ARG A 496 -15.05 22.53 -4.64
N GLY A 497 -14.64 23.09 -3.52
CA GLY A 497 -13.54 22.58 -2.70
C GLY A 497 -12.74 23.70 -2.06
N LEU A 498 -11.90 23.37 -1.09
CA LEU A 498 -10.76 24.22 -0.71
C LEU A 498 -9.62 23.98 -1.70
N GLY A 499 -8.73 24.95 -1.89
CA GLY A 499 -7.55 24.76 -2.73
C GLY A 499 -7.09 26.01 -3.47
N THR A 500 -6.11 25.81 -4.34
CA THR A 500 -5.59 26.86 -5.22
C THR A 500 -6.55 27.12 -6.39
N PRO A 501 -7.04 28.36 -6.60
CA PRO A 501 -7.85 28.69 -7.77
C PRO A 501 -7.04 28.50 -9.07
N PHE A 502 -7.68 27.92 -10.08
CA PHE A 502 -7.03 27.61 -11.35
C PHE A 502 -6.52 28.90 -12.03
N PRO A 503 -5.27 28.97 -12.54
CA PRO A 503 -4.63 30.26 -12.77
C PRO A 503 -5.26 31.11 -13.88
N TRP A 504 -5.82 30.46 -14.91
CA TRP A 504 -6.41 31.10 -16.09
C TRP A 504 -7.92 30.90 -16.23
N ASP A 505 -8.56 30.20 -15.28
CA ASP A 505 -10.01 30.02 -15.26
C ASP A 505 -10.50 29.91 -13.81
N ARG A 506 -10.68 31.08 -13.17
CA ARG A 506 -10.89 31.21 -11.71
C ARG A 506 -12.18 30.56 -11.18
N LYS A 507 -13.10 30.14 -12.07
CA LYS A 507 -14.28 29.36 -11.68
C LYS A 507 -13.91 27.94 -11.21
N TRP A 508 -12.71 27.49 -11.55
CA TRP A 508 -12.17 26.20 -11.17
C TRP A 508 -11.13 26.33 -10.04
N ILE A 509 -11.02 25.26 -9.28
CA ILE A 509 -10.05 25.05 -8.21
C ILE A 509 -9.25 23.80 -8.57
N ILE A 510 -7.93 23.86 -8.44
CA ILE A 510 -7.07 22.71 -8.66
C ILE A 510 -7.43 21.61 -7.65
N GLU A 511 -7.61 20.39 -8.13
CA GLU A 511 -7.99 19.27 -7.28
C GLU A 511 -6.80 18.69 -6.51
N SER A 512 -7.12 17.97 -5.44
CA SER A 512 -6.15 17.61 -4.41
C SER A 512 -5.08 16.61 -4.88
N LEU A 513 -5.37 15.69 -5.78
CA LEU A 513 -4.34 14.78 -6.34
C LEU A 513 -3.43 15.46 -7.38
N SER A 514 -3.74 16.69 -7.78
CA SER A 514 -2.98 17.43 -8.80
C SER A 514 -2.07 18.51 -8.19
N ASP A 515 -2.47 19.14 -7.08
CA ASP A 515 -1.64 20.11 -6.34
C ASP A 515 -0.60 19.47 -5.40
N SER A 516 -0.71 18.15 -5.19
CA SER A 516 0.11 17.38 -4.24
C SER A 516 1.27 16.62 -4.89
N THR A 517 1.69 16.97 -6.11
CA THR A 517 2.64 16.12 -6.86
C THR A 517 4.10 16.53 -6.75
N ILE A 518 4.42 17.80 -6.47
CA ILE A 518 5.81 18.29 -6.32
C ILE A 518 6.05 19.15 -5.07
N TYR A 519 5.12 19.11 -4.10
CA TYR A 519 5.19 19.94 -2.90
C TYR A 519 6.41 19.69 -2.00
N MET A 520 7.14 18.61 -2.26
CA MET A 520 8.39 18.31 -1.56
C MET A 520 9.46 19.38 -1.81
N ALA A 521 9.43 20.05 -2.97
CA ALA A 521 10.28 21.21 -3.24
C ALA A 521 9.95 22.39 -2.32
N PHE A 522 8.67 22.58 -1.98
CA PHE A 522 8.25 23.65 -1.06
C PHE A 522 8.77 23.42 0.37
N TYR A 523 8.85 22.17 0.84
CA TYR A 523 9.41 21.87 2.17
C TYR A 523 10.84 22.41 2.35
N CYS A 524 11.64 22.44 1.28
CA CYS A 524 12.99 22.97 1.34
C CYS A 524 12.99 24.43 1.78
N VAL A 525 12.04 25.25 1.30
CA VAL A 525 12.06 26.71 1.50
C VAL A 525 10.96 27.23 2.43
N ALA A 526 10.02 26.39 2.86
CA ALA A 526 8.86 26.78 3.67
C ALA A 526 9.25 27.53 4.96
N HIS A 527 10.26 27.06 5.67
CA HIS A 527 10.74 27.70 6.90
C HIS A 527 11.36 29.09 6.62
N ILE A 528 12.13 29.25 5.53
CA ILE A 528 12.72 30.55 5.13
C ILE A 528 11.63 31.56 4.82
N ILE A 529 10.61 31.14 4.05
CA ILE A 529 9.45 31.97 3.71
C ILE A 529 8.74 32.45 4.98
N LYS A 530 8.53 31.55 5.95
CA LYS A 530 7.86 31.84 7.23
C LYS A 530 8.69 32.75 8.13
N GLU A 531 9.98 32.46 8.28
CA GLU A 531 10.93 33.22 9.11
C GLU A 531 11.10 34.66 8.64
N ASN A 532 11.00 34.91 7.33
CA ASN A 532 11.22 36.22 6.72
C ASN A 532 9.91 36.91 6.26
N GLU A 533 8.76 36.35 6.64
CA GLU A 533 7.43 36.91 6.34
C GLU A 533 7.22 37.21 4.83
N ILE A 534 7.79 36.35 3.96
CA ILE A 534 7.69 36.54 2.50
C ILE A 534 6.25 36.28 2.07
N ARG A 535 5.63 37.28 1.43
CA ARG A 535 4.23 37.21 1.02
C ARG A 535 4.09 36.49 -0.32
N ALA A 536 2.96 35.79 -0.52
CA ALA A 536 2.64 35.15 -1.80
C ALA A 536 2.75 36.06 -3.04
N SER A 537 2.47 37.37 -2.91
CA SER A 537 2.62 38.34 -4.00
C SER A 537 4.07 38.57 -4.46
N GLN A 538 5.05 38.16 -3.66
CA GLN A 538 6.48 38.23 -3.95
C GLN A 538 7.03 36.92 -4.52
N LEU A 539 6.21 35.86 -4.63
CA LEU A 539 6.62 34.53 -5.08
C LEU A 539 6.21 34.32 -6.54
N SER A 540 6.81 35.09 -7.45
CA SER A 540 6.49 35.06 -8.89
C SER A 540 6.99 33.80 -9.61
N GLN A 541 6.61 33.68 -10.89
CA GLN A 541 7.11 32.62 -11.78
C GLN A 541 8.64 32.65 -11.93
N SER A 542 9.23 33.85 -12.05
CA SER A 542 10.68 34.02 -12.22
C SER A 542 11.44 33.66 -10.94
N LEU A 543 10.85 33.90 -9.76
CA LEU A 543 11.41 33.47 -8.49
C LEU A 543 11.49 31.95 -8.40
N TRP A 544 10.40 31.24 -8.69
CA TRP A 544 10.40 29.78 -8.61
C TRP A 544 11.30 29.14 -9.67
N ASP A 545 11.39 29.74 -10.86
CA ASP A 545 12.36 29.34 -11.88
C ASP A 545 13.80 29.49 -11.40
N TYR A 546 14.13 30.57 -10.71
CA TYR A 546 15.46 30.75 -10.14
C TYR A 546 15.73 29.77 -8.99
N VAL A 547 14.85 29.72 -7.99
CA VAL A 547 15.05 28.90 -6.79
C VAL A 547 15.14 27.42 -7.14
N PHE A 548 14.21 26.90 -7.95
CA PHE A 548 14.11 25.47 -8.22
C PHE A 548 14.83 25.00 -9.49
N LEU A 549 14.94 25.84 -10.52
CA LEU A 549 15.53 25.44 -11.81
C LEU A 549 16.85 26.17 -12.12
N GLY A 550 17.20 27.21 -11.36
CA GLY A 550 18.40 28.03 -11.62
C GLY A 550 18.29 28.89 -12.85
N ILE A 551 17.06 29.17 -13.29
CA ILE A 551 16.79 29.94 -14.50
C ILE A 551 16.51 31.39 -14.10
N GLY A 552 17.28 32.32 -14.67
CA GLY A 552 17.12 33.76 -14.45
C GLY A 552 18.36 34.42 -13.83
N ASP A 553 18.43 35.74 -13.93
CA ASP A 553 19.47 36.56 -13.30
C ASP A 553 19.06 36.89 -11.86
N PRO A 554 19.85 36.51 -10.83
CA PRO A 554 19.49 36.73 -9.43
C PRO A 554 19.24 38.19 -9.07
N VAL A 555 19.92 39.13 -9.74
CA VAL A 555 19.74 40.57 -9.50
C VAL A 555 18.36 41.01 -9.97
N LYS A 556 17.98 40.62 -11.19
CA LYS A 556 16.68 40.97 -11.77
C LYS A 556 15.53 40.31 -11.01
N VAL A 557 15.69 39.04 -10.63
CA VAL A 557 14.68 38.31 -9.86
C VAL A 557 14.51 38.94 -8.47
N SER A 558 15.60 39.34 -7.81
CA SER A 558 15.57 40.06 -6.54
C SER A 558 14.79 41.38 -6.66
N GLU A 559 15.08 42.19 -7.67
CA GLU A 559 14.40 43.47 -7.94
C GLU A 559 12.91 43.30 -8.23
N GLU A 560 12.54 42.35 -9.11
CA GLU A 560 11.15 42.08 -9.50
C GLU A 560 10.30 41.65 -8.30
N ASN A 561 10.84 40.78 -7.45
CA ASN A 561 10.12 40.16 -6.35
C ASN A 561 10.24 40.95 -5.04
N LYS A 562 11.09 41.99 -5.00
CA LYS A 562 11.41 42.78 -3.81
C LYS A 562 11.88 41.89 -2.66
N ILE A 563 12.74 40.93 -2.96
CA ILE A 563 13.35 40.02 -1.99
C ILE A 563 14.85 40.24 -2.06
N ASP A 564 15.48 40.41 -0.90
CA ASP A 564 16.92 40.59 -0.82
C ASP A 564 17.67 39.46 -1.55
N ARG A 565 18.72 39.81 -2.29
CA ARG A 565 19.46 38.87 -3.11
C ARG A 565 20.07 37.73 -2.28
N GLN A 566 20.60 38.02 -1.09
CA GLN A 566 21.21 36.99 -0.24
C GLN A 566 20.14 36.02 0.27
N LEU A 567 18.94 36.53 0.56
CA LEU A 567 17.81 35.70 0.95
C LEU A 567 17.33 34.79 -0.21
N LEU A 568 17.29 35.33 -1.44
CA LEU A 568 16.97 34.57 -2.64
C LEU A 568 18.01 33.47 -2.93
N GLU A 569 19.30 33.79 -2.80
CA GLU A 569 20.41 32.83 -2.92
C GLU A 569 20.32 31.75 -1.81
N ARG A 570 20.01 32.14 -0.56
CA ARG A 570 19.76 31.19 0.54
C ARG A 570 18.62 30.21 0.21
N MET A 571 17.49 30.69 -0.32
CA MET A 571 16.38 29.81 -0.72
C MET A 571 16.81 28.79 -1.79
N ARG A 572 17.62 29.23 -2.75
CA ARG A 572 18.16 28.35 -3.79
C ARG A 572 19.15 27.33 -3.21
N ASP A 573 20.09 27.76 -2.40
CA ASP A 573 21.10 26.88 -1.79
C ASP A 573 20.45 25.82 -0.90
N GLU A 574 19.42 26.21 -0.16
CA GLU A 574 18.59 25.30 0.64
C GLU A 574 17.93 24.22 -0.22
N PHE A 575 17.31 24.61 -1.34
CA PHE A 575 16.72 23.65 -2.27
C PHE A 575 17.76 22.74 -2.91
N VAL A 576 18.84 23.31 -3.44
CA VAL A 576 19.91 22.56 -4.13
C VAL A 576 20.61 21.57 -3.19
N TYR A 577 20.74 21.91 -1.92
CA TYR A 577 21.29 20.99 -0.91
C TYR A 577 20.35 19.80 -0.68
N TRP A 578 19.06 20.04 -0.46
CA TRP A 578 18.12 18.99 -0.06
C TRP A 578 17.56 18.16 -1.22
N TYR A 579 17.39 18.72 -2.41
CA TYR A 579 16.84 18.02 -3.57
C TYR A 579 17.93 17.30 -4.38
N PRO A 580 17.65 16.16 -5.05
CA PRO A 580 16.37 15.48 -5.23
C PRO A 580 15.82 14.80 -3.96
N LEU A 581 14.52 14.56 -3.86
CA LEU A 581 13.97 13.74 -2.77
C LEU A 581 14.60 12.33 -2.75
N ASP A 582 15.15 11.88 -1.61
CA ASP A 582 15.78 10.56 -1.52
C ASP A 582 14.74 9.45 -1.34
N SER A 583 13.75 9.63 -0.45
CA SER A 583 12.73 8.61 -0.21
C SER A 583 11.33 9.18 0.00
N ARG A 584 10.35 8.60 -0.70
CA ARG A 584 8.93 8.93 -0.60
C ARG A 584 8.10 7.78 -0.02
N HIS A 585 7.53 7.96 1.16
CA HIS A 585 6.73 6.95 1.87
C HIS A 585 5.22 7.16 1.70
N SER A 586 4.47 6.07 1.53
CA SER A 586 3.02 6.09 1.34
C SER A 586 2.36 4.72 1.52
N GLY A 587 1.03 4.68 1.70
CA GLY A 587 0.24 3.45 1.55
C GLY A 587 0.11 3.01 0.08
N LYS A 588 -0.15 1.72 -0.14
CA LYS A 588 -0.30 1.11 -1.49
C LYS A 588 -1.51 1.59 -2.29
N ASP A 589 -2.53 2.13 -1.63
CA ASP A 589 -3.68 2.77 -2.27
C ASP A 589 -3.32 3.97 -3.14
N LEU A 590 -2.17 4.59 -2.87
CA LEU A 590 -1.72 5.78 -3.60
C LEU A 590 -0.88 5.46 -4.85
N ILE A 591 -0.58 4.19 -5.15
CA ILE A 591 0.15 3.78 -6.36
C ILE A 591 -0.62 4.19 -7.62
N ALA A 592 -1.91 3.85 -7.68
CA ALA A 592 -2.75 4.07 -8.85
C ALA A 592 -3.09 5.55 -9.14
N ASN A 593 -2.65 6.48 -8.29
CA ASN A 593 -2.97 7.90 -8.38
C ASN A 593 -1.75 8.77 -7.99
N HIS A 594 -1.73 9.30 -6.77
CA HIS A 594 -0.76 10.25 -6.23
C HIS A 594 0.69 9.88 -6.53
N LEU A 595 1.13 8.65 -6.27
CA LEU A 595 2.53 8.25 -6.47
C LEU A 595 2.88 8.19 -7.96
N SER A 596 1.95 7.77 -8.81
CA SER A 596 2.14 7.81 -10.26
C SER A 596 2.19 9.26 -10.75
N PHE A 597 1.27 10.11 -10.31
CA PHE A 597 1.25 11.53 -10.66
C PHE A 597 2.51 12.27 -10.19
N PHE A 598 3.02 11.91 -9.01
CA PHE A 598 4.29 12.37 -8.47
C PHE A 598 5.44 12.11 -9.46
N VAL A 599 5.56 10.89 -10.00
CA VAL A 599 6.61 10.55 -10.98
C VAL A 599 6.46 11.40 -12.25
N PHE A 600 5.25 11.44 -12.82
CA PHE A 600 4.99 12.19 -14.05
C PHE A 600 5.31 13.68 -13.90
N ASN A 601 4.83 14.32 -12.83
CA ASN A 601 5.04 15.76 -12.62
C ASN A 601 6.51 16.10 -12.33
N HIS A 602 7.26 15.23 -11.64
CA HIS A 602 8.69 15.45 -11.45
C HIS A 602 9.45 15.45 -12.77
N VAL A 603 9.15 14.49 -13.65
CA VAL A 603 9.73 14.41 -15.00
C VAL A 603 9.33 15.60 -15.86
N ALA A 604 8.12 16.13 -15.69
CA ALA A 604 7.66 17.29 -16.43
C ALA A 604 8.30 18.60 -15.98
N VAL A 605 8.56 18.79 -14.69
CA VAL A 605 8.97 20.08 -14.14
C VAL A 605 10.48 20.18 -13.96
N PHE A 606 11.12 19.12 -13.46
CA PHE A 606 12.52 19.16 -13.04
C PHE A 606 13.46 18.47 -14.04
N PRO A 607 14.73 18.90 -14.11
CA PRO A 607 15.77 18.17 -14.81
C PRO A 607 16.11 16.86 -14.09
N ARG A 608 16.80 15.94 -14.80
CA ARG A 608 16.96 14.53 -14.40
C ARG A 608 17.69 14.35 -13.07
N GLU A 609 18.65 15.21 -12.77
CA GLU A 609 19.41 15.22 -11.52
C GLU A 609 18.57 15.59 -10.29
N LEU A 610 17.43 16.23 -10.50
CA LEU A 610 16.46 16.61 -9.46
C LEU A 610 15.29 15.63 -9.36
N TRP A 611 15.30 14.54 -10.12
CA TRP A 611 14.28 13.51 -10.03
C TRP A 611 14.44 12.68 -8.73
N PRO A 612 13.34 12.38 -8.01
CA PRO A 612 13.36 11.56 -6.80
C PRO A 612 14.09 10.21 -6.94
N LYS A 613 14.63 9.67 -5.84
CA LYS A 613 15.44 8.43 -5.91
C LYS A 613 14.62 7.17 -5.61
N SER A 614 13.78 7.19 -4.58
CA SER A 614 12.99 6.03 -4.21
C SER A 614 11.55 6.32 -3.79
N ILE A 615 10.68 5.33 -3.97
CA ILE A 615 9.35 5.25 -3.39
C ILE A 615 9.28 4.01 -2.49
N VAL A 616 8.75 4.20 -1.28
CA VAL A 616 8.52 3.15 -0.29
C VAL A 616 7.02 3.06 -0.04
N VAL A 617 6.47 1.87 -0.21
CA VAL A 617 5.03 1.61 -0.10
C VAL A 617 4.77 0.62 1.02
N ASN A 618 3.78 0.91 1.87
CA ASN A 618 3.33 0.00 2.91
C ASN A 618 1.89 -0.51 2.73
N GLY A 619 1.62 -1.71 3.23
CA GLY A 619 0.28 -2.28 3.39
C GLY A 619 -0.53 -1.58 4.50
N PHE A 620 -1.80 -1.96 4.64
CA PHE A 620 -2.70 -1.37 5.62
C PHE A 620 -2.49 -1.92 7.04
N ILE A 621 -3.15 -1.32 8.03
CA ILE A 621 -3.26 -1.87 9.38
C ILE A 621 -4.66 -2.46 9.57
N LEU A 622 -4.71 -3.69 10.04
CA LEU A 622 -5.91 -4.34 10.59
C LEU A 622 -5.89 -4.18 12.11
N TYR A 623 -7.07 -4.09 12.72
CA TYR A 623 -7.21 -4.13 14.17
C TYR A 623 -8.04 -5.35 14.56
N GLU A 624 -7.48 -6.23 15.39
CA GLU A 624 -8.10 -7.50 15.79
C GLU A 624 -8.56 -8.34 14.58
N GLY A 625 -7.70 -8.42 13.56
CA GLY A 625 -7.93 -9.17 12.32
C GLY A 625 -8.94 -8.54 11.35
N LYS A 626 -9.50 -7.37 11.69
CA LYS A 626 -10.53 -6.70 10.87
C LYS A 626 -9.99 -5.42 10.25
N LYS A 627 -10.43 -5.12 9.02
CA LYS A 627 -10.19 -3.82 8.39
C LYS A 627 -10.85 -2.73 9.25
N MET A 628 -10.12 -1.67 9.55
CA MET A 628 -10.69 -0.54 10.29
C MET A 628 -11.70 0.21 9.43
N SER A 629 -12.90 0.45 9.95
CA SER A 629 -13.91 1.28 9.28
C SER A 629 -14.77 2.03 10.30
N LYS A 630 -15.34 3.17 9.85
CA LYS A 630 -16.27 3.97 10.65
C LYS A 630 -17.52 3.17 11.01
N SER A 631 -18.06 2.41 10.04
CA SER A 631 -19.26 1.58 10.19
C SER A 631 -19.09 0.44 11.21
N LEU A 632 -17.90 -0.17 11.29
CA LEU A 632 -17.59 -1.21 12.28
C LEU A 632 -17.21 -0.63 13.65
N ARG A 633 -17.05 0.70 13.76
CA ARG A 633 -16.65 1.42 14.97
C ARG A 633 -15.37 0.86 15.62
N ASN A 634 -14.47 0.30 14.81
CA ASN A 634 -13.22 -0.34 15.24
C ASN A 634 -11.96 0.48 14.87
N ILE A 635 -12.12 1.75 14.51
CA ILE A 635 -10.99 2.66 14.27
C ILE A 635 -10.32 2.95 15.61
N VAL A 636 -9.00 2.80 15.66
CA VAL A 636 -8.19 3.13 16.85
C VAL A 636 -7.45 4.44 16.61
N PRO A 637 -7.87 5.55 17.25
CA PRO A 637 -7.14 6.81 17.19
C PRO A 637 -5.72 6.66 17.72
N LEU A 638 -4.78 7.36 17.08
CA LEU A 638 -3.36 7.25 17.38
C LEU A 638 -3.04 7.70 18.80
N GLU A 639 -3.60 8.82 19.26
CA GLU A 639 -3.43 9.28 20.64
C GLU A 639 -3.96 8.27 21.68
N GLN A 640 -5.06 7.57 21.38
CA GLN A 640 -5.60 6.55 22.27
C GLN A 640 -4.67 5.33 22.35
N ALA A 641 -4.12 4.88 21.21
CA ALA A 641 -3.13 3.81 21.18
C ALA A 641 -1.86 4.17 21.97
N ILE A 642 -1.34 5.40 21.77
CA ILE A 642 -0.16 5.90 22.50
C ILE A 642 -0.44 5.95 23.99
N LYS A 643 -1.59 6.49 24.41
CA LYS A 643 -1.97 6.55 25.83
C LYS A 643 -2.10 5.17 26.46
N LYS A 644 -2.59 4.18 25.71
CA LYS A 644 -2.83 2.82 26.20
C LYS A 644 -1.54 1.98 26.27
N TYR A 645 -0.64 2.12 25.31
CA TYR A 645 0.51 1.22 25.14
C TYR A 645 1.89 1.90 25.26
N GLY A 646 1.96 3.22 25.22
CA GLY A 646 3.19 3.99 25.07
C GLY A 646 3.65 4.09 23.62
N PRO A 647 4.34 5.18 23.23
CA PRO A 647 4.73 5.44 21.84
C PRO A 647 5.69 4.38 21.30
N ASP A 648 6.71 3.97 22.06
CA ASP A 648 7.68 2.97 21.62
C ASP A 648 7.03 1.61 21.30
N THR A 649 6.09 1.18 22.14
CA THR A 649 5.30 -0.03 21.88
C THR A 649 4.51 0.10 20.58
N VAL A 650 3.80 1.23 20.40
CA VAL A 650 2.99 1.46 19.19
C VAL A 650 3.89 1.44 17.95
N ARG A 651 5.04 2.09 17.99
CA ARG A 651 6.01 2.10 16.88
C ARG A 651 6.50 0.70 16.54
N LEU A 652 6.94 -0.08 17.54
CA LEU A 652 7.41 -1.46 17.35
C LEU A 652 6.33 -2.36 16.75
N VAL A 653 5.07 -2.25 17.17
CA VAL A 653 3.96 -3.01 16.58
C VAL A 653 3.75 -2.60 15.12
N LEU A 654 3.81 -1.31 14.80
CA LEU A 654 3.52 -0.81 13.44
C LEU A 654 4.54 -1.28 12.39
N VAL A 655 5.80 -1.51 12.77
CA VAL A 655 6.87 -1.90 11.83
C VAL A 655 7.41 -3.32 12.03
N GLY A 656 7.20 -3.93 13.20
CA GLY A 656 7.77 -5.24 13.56
C GLY A 656 6.88 -6.45 13.25
N VAL A 657 5.65 -6.26 12.79
CA VAL A 657 4.67 -7.36 12.64
C VAL A 657 4.61 -7.97 11.26
N ALA A 658 4.76 -7.14 10.24
CA ALA A 658 4.68 -7.55 8.84
C ALA A 658 5.75 -6.83 8.03
N ASP A 659 6.14 -7.44 6.91
CA ASP A 659 6.92 -6.76 5.89
C ASP A 659 6.17 -5.52 5.36
N LEU A 660 6.86 -4.67 4.60
CA LEU A 660 6.27 -3.44 4.07
C LEU A 660 5.03 -3.71 3.21
N TRP A 661 5.05 -4.70 2.31
CA TRP A 661 3.95 -4.94 1.36
C TRP A 661 2.66 -5.41 2.04
N SER A 662 2.83 -6.31 3.01
CA SER A 662 1.75 -7.01 3.68
C SER A 662 0.95 -6.10 4.61
N ASP A 663 -0.35 -6.38 4.72
CA ASP A 663 -1.18 -5.76 5.75
C ASP A 663 -0.74 -6.28 7.13
N ALA A 664 -0.56 -5.40 8.11
CA ALA A 664 -0.12 -5.78 9.45
C ALA A 664 -1.31 -5.79 10.40
N ASN A 665 -1.37 -6.79 11.28
CA ASN A 665 -2.43 -6.93 12.26
C ASN A 665 -2.01 -6.38 13.62
N PHE A 666 -2.65 -5.31 14.06
CA PHE A 666 -2.48 -4.76 15.40
C PHE A 666 -3.48 -5.44 16.34
N THR A 667 -2.97 -6.12 17.38
CA THR A 667 -3.80 -6.70 18.44
C THR A 667 -3.39 -6.19 19.81
N ASP A 668 -4.35 -6.13 20.73
CA ASP A 668 -4.13 -5.73 22.11
C ASP A 668 -3.12 -6.66 22.82
N ASP A 669 -3.17 -7.96 22.56
CA ASP A 669 -2.27 -8.94 23.18
C ASP A 669 -0.83 -8.80 22.69
N LEU A 670 -0.65 -8.54 21.40
CA LEU A 670 0.67 -8.27 20.84
C LEU A 670 1.25 -6.97 21.42
N ALA A 671 0.46 -5.90 21.47
CA ALA A 671 0.91 -4.64 22.03
C ALA A 671 1.32 -4.78 23.51
N LYS A 672 0.55 -5.51 24.32
CA LYS A 672 0.91 -5.83 25.70
C LYS A 672 2.20 -6.67 25.80
N SER A 673 2.36 -7.66 24.93
CA SER A 673 3.55 -8.51 24.89
C SER A 673 4.82 -7.69 24.59
N ILE A 674 4.76 -6.81 23.58
CA ILE A 674 5.87 -5.90 23.23
C ILE A 674 6.15 -4.93 24.37
N ASN A 675 5.12 -4.35 25.01
CA ASN A 675 5.31 -3.45 26.14
C ASN A 675 5.98 -4.15 27.33
N SER A 676 5.57 -5.37 27.66
CA SER A 676 6.19 -6.18 28.72
C SER A 676 7.67 -6.46 28.41
N LYS A 677 7.99 -6.77 27.16
CA LYS A 677 9.38 -7.00 26.73
C LYS A 677 10.22 -5.72 26.79
N LEU A 678 9.68 -4.56 26.40
CA LEU A 678 10.34 -3.26 26.58
C LEU A 678 10.65 -2.99 28.06
N LYS A 679 9.69 -3.25 28.95
CA LYS A 679 9.89 -3.13 30.42
C LYS A 679 11.01 -4.05 30.90
N LYS A 680 11.03 -5.31 30.44
CA LYS A 680 12.09 -6.26 30.79
C LYS A 680 13.48 -5.80 30.31
N ILE A 681 13.59 -5.29 29.09
CA ILE A 681 14.86 -4.74 28.56
C ILE A 681 15.33 -3.55 29.42
N TYR A 682 14.43 -2.61 29.71
CA TYR A 682 14.77 -1.46 30.55
C TYR A 682 15.17 -1.87 31.97
N GLN A 683 14.47 -2.84 32.56
CA GLN A 683 14.82 -3.37 33.88
C GLN A 683 16.18 -4.08 33.86
N SER A 684 16.45 -4.87 32.81
CA SER A 684 17.75 -5.53 32.60
C SER A 684 18.88 -4.52 32.45
N ALA A 685 18.62 -3.38 31.79
CA ALA A 685 19.57 -2.29 31.65
C ALA A 685 19.89 -1.64 33.01
N LYS A 686 18.89 -1.44 33.88
CA LYS A 686 19.10 -0.94 35.25
C LYS A 686 19.90 -1.92 36.11
N GLU A 687 19.53 -3.20 36.10
CA GLU A 687 20.22 -4.25 36.87
C GLU A 687 21.67 -4.45 36.43
N GLY A 688 21.96 -4.24 35.14
CA GLY A 688 23.32 -4.28 34.61
C GLY A 688 24.27 -3.18 35.12
N LEU A 689 23.77 -2.15 35.82
CA LEU A 689 24.62 -1.13 36.45
C LEU A 689 25.19 -1.58 37.80
N ASP A 690 24.53 -2.52 38.49
CA ASP A 690 24.90 -2.96 39.84
C ASP A 690 26.06 -3.97 39.86
N THR A 691 26.55 -4.40 38.69
CA THR A 691 27.65 -5.39 38.55
C THR A 691 29.03 -4.73 38.56
N ASN A 692 29.40 -4.07 39.66
CA ASN A 692 30.58 -3.19 39.74
C ASN A 692 31.96 -3.91 39.79
N ARG A 693 32.23 -4.89 38.92
CA ARG A 693 33.47 -5.69 38.92
C ARG A 693 34.05 -5.88 37.52
N LYS A 694 34.99 -5.01 37.13
CA LYS A 694 35.86 -5.27 35.98
C LYS A 694 36.66 -6.56 36.25
N ARG A 695 36.62 -7.49 35.30
CA ARG A 695 37.41 -8.73 35.34
C ARG A 695 37.97 -9.07 33.98
N TYR A 696 38.88 -10.04 33.95
CA TYR A 696 39.39 -10.59 32.70
C TYR A 696 38.25 -11.10 31.82
N CYS A 697 38.36 -10.80 30.53
CA CYS A 697 37.41 -11.20 29.51
C CYS A 697 37.43 -12.72 29.33
N THR A 698 36.30 -13.38 29.59
CA THR A 698 36.14 -14.84 29.48
C THR A 698 35.54 -15.25 28.15
N LEU A 699 35.42 -16.56 27.91
CA LEU A 699 34.79 -17.10 26.70
C LEU A 699 33.36 -16.55 26.52
N GLN A 700 32.58 -16.51 27.60
CA GLN A 700 31.20 -16.03 27.63
C GLN A 700 31.12 -14.53 27.29
N ASP A 701 32.06 -13.74 27.81
CA ASP A 701 32.16 -12.31 27.52
C ASP A 701 32.47 -12.06 26.04
N LYS A 702 33.43 -12.82 25.49
CA LYS A 702 33.77 -12.77 24.05
C LYS A 702 32.60 -13.20 23.17
N TRP A 703 31.80 -14.16 23.63
CA TRP A 703 30.61 -14.61 22.92
C TRP A 703 29.60 -13.47 22.80
N LEU A 704 29.24 -12.82 23.92
CA LEU A 704 28.26 -11.73 23.90
C LEU A 704 28.74 -10.58 23.00
N SER A 705 30.00 -10.16 23.15
CA SER A 705 30.57 -9.11 22.28
C SER A 705 30.54 -9.51 20.80
N SER A 706 30.84 -10.78 20.48
CA SER A 706 30.86 -11.27 19.09
C SER A 706 29.46 -11.41 18.48
N ILE A 707 28.47 -11.93 19.23
CA ILE A 707 27.11 -12.07 18.71
C ILE A 707 26.44 -10.72 18.53
N VAL A 708 26.73 -9.73 19.38
CA VAL A 708 26.27 -8.34 19.21
C VAL A 708 26.84 -7.75 17.93
N LYS A 709 28.15 -7.88 17.68
CA LYS A 709 28.79 -7.40 16.43
C LYS A 709 28.21 -8.06 15.18
N LYS A 710 27.99 -9.37 15.22
CA LYS A 710 27.30 -10.11 14.14
C LYS A 710 25.87 -9.59 13.93
N THR A 711 25.15 -9.32 15.02
CA THR A 711 23.79 -8.77 14.98
C THR A 711 23.77 -7.35 14.42
N VAL A 712 24.71 -6.48 14.80
CA VAL A 712 24.87 -5.14 14.21
C VAL A 712 25.01 -5.22 12.70
N LYS A 713 25.85 -6.14 12.20
CA LYS A 713 26.00 -6.36 10.75
C LYS A 713 24.67 -6.77 10.12
N LYS A 714 23.99 -7.76 10.69
CA LYS A 714 22.71 -8.28 10.18
C LYS A 714 21.61 -7.21 10.15
N VAL A 715 21.41 -6.49 11.25
CA VAL A 715 20.45 -5.38 11.33
C VAL A 715 20.81 -4.27 10.35
N SER A 716 22.10 -3.98 10.14
CA SER A 716 22.52 -3.00 9.13
C SER A 716 22.10 -3.41 7.73
N ASP A 717 22.32 -4.68 7.36
CA ASP A 717 21.95 -5.21 6.05
C ASP A 717 20.41 -5.17 5.86
N GLU A 718 19.64 -5.58 6.88
CA GLU A 718 18.17 -5.53 6.89
C GLU A 718 17.65 -4.08 6.75
N MET A 719 18.24 -3.12 7.46
CA MET A 719 17.87 -1.71 7.39
C MET A 719 18.19 -1.06 6.04
N GLU A 720 19.28 -1.46 5.38
CA GLU A 720 19.58 -1.00 4.01
C GLU A 720 18.61 -1.58 2.97
N THR A 721 18.07 -2.79 3.20
CA THR A 721 17.03 -3.39 2.35
C THR A 721 15.59 -3.04 2.78
N LEU A 722 15.43 -2.22 3.83
CA LEU A 722 14.15 -1.85 4.45
C LEU A 722 13.33 -3.03 4.98
N ASP A 723 14.00 -4.12 5.39
CA ASP A 723 13.37 -5.20 6.14
C ASP A 723 13.25 -4.81 7.63
N PHE A 724 12.32 -3.90 7.92
CA PHE A 724 12.10 -3.44 9.29
C PHE A 724 11.60 -4.54 10.23
N ARG A 725 10.93 -5.57 9.70
CA ARG A 725 10.48 -6.70 10.50
C ARG A 725 11.66 -7.54 10.97
N GLY A 726 12.57 -7.90 10.06
CA GLY A 726 13.83 -8.57 10.39
C GLY A 726 14.65 -7.77 11.38
N ALA A 727 14.82 -6.47 11.11
CA ALA A 727 15.59 -5.57 11.97
C ALA A 727 15.01 -5.45 13.38
N VAL A 728 13.67 -5.39 13.54
CA VAL A 728 13.04 -5.43 14.87
C VAL A 728 13.23 -6.79 15.53
N ASN A 729 13.07 -7.90 14.79
CA ASN A 729 13.33 -9.23 15.34
C ASN A 729 14.72 -9.31 15.97
N ASP A 730 15.74 -8.84 15.25
CA ASP A 730 17.11 -8.96 15.69
C ASP A 730 17.50 -7.92 16.75
N ALA A 731 17.22 -6.63 16.51
CA ALA A 731 17.61 -5.55 17.41
C ALA A 731 16.81 -5.55 18.73
N PHE A 732 15.60 -6.12 18.75
CA PHE A 732 14.73 -6.11 19.94
C PHE A 732 14.54 -7.51 20.53
N PHE A 733 14.11 -8.50 19.75
CA PHE A 733 13.81 -9.82 20.30
C PHE A 733 15.07 -10.65 20.56
N MET A 734 15.99 -10.72 19.61
CA MET A 734 17.21 -11.53 19.71
C MET A 734 18.22 -10.93 20.69
N MET A 735 18.43 -9.61 20.67
CA MET A 735 19.33 -8.95 21.62
C MET A 735 18.97 -9.24 23.09
N GLU A 736 17.70 -9.13 23.47
CA GLU A 736 17.26 -9.48 24.83
C GLU A 736 17.51 -10.95 25.17
N ARG A 737 17.26 -11.86 24.22
CA ARG A 737 17.54 -13.28 24.38
C ARG A 737 19.04 -13.54 24.58
N TYR A 738 19.91 -12.90 23.81
CA TYR A 738 21.36 -13.06 23.95
C TYR A 738 21.86 -12.56 25.31
N TYR A 739 21.27 -11.48 25.84
CA TYR A 739 21.59 -11.01 27.18
C TYR A 739 21.20 -12.02 28.26
N ASP A 740 19.99 -12.56 28.20
CA ASP A 740 19.54 -13.61 29.15
C ASP A 740 20.43 -14.84 29.08
N GLU A 741 20.75 -15.32 27.88
CA GLU A 741 21.64 -16.46 27.66
C GLU A 741 23.06 -16.19 28.18
N TYR A 742 23.57 -14.97 28.02
CA TYR A 742 24.87 -14.57 28.58
C TYR A 742 24.86 -14.64 30.11
N LEU A 743 23.84 -14.06 30.75
CA LEU A 743 23.71 -14.08 32.21
C LEU A 743 23.60 -15.51 32.73
N GLU A 744 22.82 -16.36 32.07
CA GLU A 744 22.70 -17.78 32.43
C GLU A 744 24.06 -18.49 32.30
N TRP A 745 24.76 -18.29 31.19
CA TRP A 745 26.02 -18.97 30.91
C TRP A 745 27.14 -18.53 31.87
N VAL A 746 27.29 -17.23 32.11
CA VAL A 746 28.29 -16.69 33.06
C VAL A 746 28.04 -17.20 34.48
N ARG A 747 26.79 -17.15 34.95
CA ARG A 747 26.43 -17.64 36.30
C ARG A 747 26.58 -19.15 36.44
N SER A 748 26.46 -19.91 35.35
CA SER A 748 26.63 -21.37 35.39
C SER A 748 28.06 -21.81 35.69
N VAL A 749 29.06 -20.99 35.31
CA VAL A 749 30.48 -21.23 35.57
C VAL A 749 30.96 -20.53 36.86
N GLY A 750 30.03 -20.08 37.71
CA GLY A 750 30.33 -19.42 38.97
C GLY A 750 30.99 -18.04 38.82
N GLN A 751 30.83 -17.41 37.66
CA GLN A 751 31.36 -16.08 37.38
C GLN A 751 30.26 -15.02 37.47
N GLU A 752 30.67 -13.79 37.69
CA GLU A 752 29.81 -12.61 37.60
C GLU A 752 29.89 -11.99 36.19
N PRO A 753 28.83 -11.32 35.72
CA PRO A 753 28.84 -10.59 34.44
C PRO A 753 29.94 -9.52 34.37
N ASN A 754 30.50 -9.32 33.18
CA ASN A 754 31.56 -8.33 32.96
C ASN A 754 30.96 -6.96 32.60
N GLN A 755 31.22 -5.95 33.44
CA GLN A 755 30.64 -4.61 33.28
C GLN A 755 30.97 -3.95 31.95
N GLU A 756 32.17 -4.14 31.41
CA GLU A 756 32.56 -3.52 30.13
C GLU A 756 31.78 -4.12 28.96
N VAL A 757 31.49 -5.42 29.02
CA VAL A 757 30.69 -6.11 28.00
C VAL A 757 29.21 -5.79 28.12
N ILE A 758 28.69 -5.69 29.35
CA ILE A 758 27.31 -5.23 29.59
C ILE A 758 27.13 -3.81 29.03
N ARG A 759 28.09 -2.93 29.29
CA ARG A 759 28.09 -1.56 28.75
C ARG A 759 28.12 -1.57 27.22
N GLU A 760 29.04 -2.31 26.60
CA GLU A 760 29.11 -2.46 25.13
C GLU A 760 27.78 -2.99 24.57
N PHE A 761 27.15 -3.95 25.25
CA PHE A 761 25.86 -4.51 24.85
C PHE A 761 24.75 -3.46 24.86
N PHE A 762 24.55 -2.74 25.98
CA PHE A 762 23.45 -1.78 26.10
C PHE A 762 23.66 -0.51 25.29
N GLU A 763 24.91 -0.06 25.10
CA GLU A 763 25.23 1.04 24.18
C GLU A 763 24.84 0.67 22.74
N ASN A 764 25.24 -0.52 22.26
CA ASN A 764 24.89 -0.99 20.92
C ASN A 764 23.38 -1.24 20.77
N LEU A 765 22.74 -1.81 21.79
CA LEU A 765 21.28 -2.01 21.82
C LEU A 765 20.54 -0.67 21.71
N ALA A 766 20.92 0.33 22.51
CA ALA A 766 20.30 1.65 22.47
C ALA A 766 20.38 2.27 21.06
N ILE A 767 21.55 2.20 20.41
CA ILE A 767 21.70 2.77 19.07
C ILE A 767 20.87 2.00 18.04
N MET A 768 20.92 0.65 18.05
CA MET A 768 20.16 -0.18 17.10
C MET A 768 18.65 -0.09 17.29
N LEU A 769 18.19 0.07 18.53
CA LEU A 769 16.78 0.17 18.89
C LEU A 769 16.21 1.58 18.67
N SER A 770 17.07 2.62 18.66
CA SER A 770 16.66 4.02 18.53
C SER A 770 15.76 4.37 17.33
N PRO A 771 15.88 3.73 16.14
CA PRO A 771 14.94 3.99 15.04
C PRO A 771 13.51 3.53 15.38
N PHE A 772 13.36 2.48 16.19
CA PHE A 772 12.09 1.82 16.47
C PHE A 772 11.46 2.29 17.78
N ALA A 773 12.24 2.33 18.86
CA ALA A 773 11.81 2.73 20.20
C ALA A 773 12.74 3.85 20.74
N PRO A 774 12.62 5.08 20.21
CA PRO A 774 13.55 6.16 20.48
C PRO A 774 13.58 6.62 21.94
N TYR A 775 12.47 6.55 22.68
CA TYR A 775 12.43 7.09 24.03
C TYR A 775 13.18 6.21 25.03
N ILE A 776 12.90 4.90 25.02
CA ILE A 776 13.63 3.93 25.86
C ILE A 776 15.10 3.85 25.45
N SER A 777 15.39 4.01 24.16
CA SER A 777 16.76 4.04 23.68
C SER A 777 17.55 5.23 24.22
N GLU A 778 16.96 6.43 24.29
CA GLU A 778 17.61 7.59 24.94
C GLU A 778 17.88 7.34 26.42
N GLU A 779 16.91 6.75 27.14
CA GLU A 779 17.09 6.48 28.56
C GLU A 779 18.22 5.48 28.79
N ILE A 780 18.26 4.37 28.04
CA ILE A 780 19.34 3.37 28.13
C ILE A 780 20.69 3.98 27.74
N TRP A 781 20.75 4.79 26.68
CA TRP A 781 21.97 5.47 26.25
C TRP A 781 22.57 6.32 27.37
N HIS A 782 21.75 7.11 28.06
CA HIS A 782 22.20 7.98 29.14
C HIS A 782 22.51 7.20 30.43
N LEU A 783 21.81 6.10 30.72
CA LEU A 783 22.12 5.22 31.85
C LEU A 783 23.57 4.68 31.79
N TYR A 784 24.07 4.40 30.58
CA TYR A 784 25.43 3.90 30.37
C TYR A 784 26.47 4.99 30.06
N GLY A 785 26.13 6.26 30.30
CA GLY A 785 27.06 7.40 30.18
C GLY A 785 27.29 7.89 28.75
N GLY A 786 26.37 7.57 27.83
CA GLY A 786 26.34 8.10 26.48
C GLY A 786 26.35 9.63 26.46
N GLN A 787 27.08 10.21 25.50
CA GLN A 787 27.20 11.66 25.34
C GLN A 787 26.23 12.16 24.27
N GLY A 788 25.53 13.26 24.56
CA GLY A 788 24.49 13.79 23.68
C GLY A 788 23.32 12.82 23.49
N PHE A 789 22.52 13.05 22.45
CA PHE A 789 21.32 12.29 22.15
C PHE A 789 21.61 11.04 21.32
N VAL A 790 20.96 9.91 21.63
CA VAL A 790 21.12 8.65 20.87
C VAL A 790 20.74 8.82 19.40
N ILE A 791 19.81 9.73 19.09
CA ILE A 791 19.41 10.03 17.70
C ILE A 791 20.56 10.58 16.84
N ASN A 792 21.59 11.15 17.49
CA ASN A 792 22.80 11.67 16.87
C ASN A 792 24.01 10.74 17.06
N ALA A 793 23.85 9.63 17.79
CA ALA A 793 24.91 8.65 17.98
C ALA A 793 25.23 7.98 16.64
N LYS A 794 26.52 7.72 16.40
CA LYS A 794 26.98 7.01 15.21
C LYS A 794 26.52 5.56 15.29
N TRP A 795 25.97 5.05 14.19
CA TRP A 795 25.59 3.65 14.07
C TRP A 795 26.80 2.75 14.39
N PRO A 796 26.62 1.64 15.13
CA PRO A 796 27.75 0.81 15.53
C PRO A 796 28.53 0.33 14.31
N GLU A 797 29.86 0.42 14.39
CA GLU A 797 30.72 -0.01 13.30
C GLU A 797 30.74 -1.55 13.19
N ASN A 798 30.75 -2.06 11.96
CA ASN A 798 31.01 -3.47 11.69
C ASN A 798 32.47 -3.80 12.00
N LYS A 799 32.76 -4.06 13.28
CA LYS A 799 34.04 -4.62 13.73
C LYS A 799 34.03 -6.13 13.53
N GLU A 800 35.22 -6.71 13.35
CA GLU A 800 35.39 -8.16 13.32
C GLU A 800 34.87 -8.80 14.62
N TYR A 801 34.21 -9.95 14.47
CA TYR A 801 33.72 -10.78 15.57
C TYR A 801 34.44 -12.13 15.57
N ASP A 802 34.49 -12.78 16.74
CA ASP A 802 35.23 -14.02 16.91
C ASP A 802 34.37 -15.23 16.48
N VAL A 803 34.62 -15.71 15.26
CA VAL A 803 33.91 -16.88 14.67
C VAL A 803 34.11 -18.14 15.51
N ASN A 804 35.28 -18.31 16.14
CA ASN A 804 35.55 -19.48 16.99
C ASN A 804 34.57 -19.54 18.16
N VAL A 805 34.40 -18.41 18.85
CA VAL A 805 33.54 -18.35 20.03
C VAL A 805 32.06 -18.52 19.67
N LEU A 806 31.64 -17.97 18.53
CA LEU A 806 30.29 -18.21 18.01
C LEU A 806 30.06 -19.69 17.67
N LEU A 807 31.04 -20.35 17.05
CA LEU A 807 30.98 -21.77 16.73
C LEU A 807 30.97 -22.65 17.99
N ILE A 808 31.78 -22.32 19.00
CA ILE A 808 31.78 -23.00 20.31
C ILE A 808 30.38 -22.97 20.91
N LYS A 809 29.75 -21.80 20.96
CA LYS A 809 28.40 -21.66 21.52
C LYS A 809 27.36 -22.37 20.67
N TYR A 810 27.42 -22.27 19.35
CA TYR A 810 26.56 -23.04 18.43
C TYR A 810 26.63 -24.55 18.72
N TYR A 811 27.84 -25.08 18.89
CA TYR A 811 28.05 -26.50 19.18
C TYR A 811 27.52 -26.92 20.56
N ILE A 812 27.73 -26.10 21.59
CA ILE A 812 27.15 -26.34 22.93
C ILE A 812 25.62 -26.40 22.83
N ASP A 813 25.00 -25.46 22.12
CA ASP A 813 23.55 -25.40 21.96
C ASP A 813 23.00 -26.57 21.12
N SER A 814 23.73 -27.03 20.10
CA SER A 814 23.34 -28.23 19.34
C SER A 814 23.38 -29.49 20.20
N VAL A 815 24.37 -29.63 21.08
CA VAL A 815 24.43 -30.76 22.03
C VAL A 815 23.29 -30.69 23.06
N ILE A 816 22.99 -29.50 23.60
CA ILE A 816 21.83 -29.30 24.49
C ILE A 816 20.54 -29.70 23.78
N SER A 817 20.34 -29.26 22.54
CA SER A 817 19.17 -29.60 21.74
C SER A 817 19.07 -31.10 21.49
N ASP A 818 20.16 -31.76 21.11
CA ASP A 818 20.18 -33.22 20.89
C ASP A 818 19.84 -33.97 22.19
N ILE A 819 20.35 -33.55 23.36
CA ILE A 819 19.97 -34.15 24.65
C ILE A 819 18.47 -33.97 24.91
N GLN A 820 17.95 -32.76 24.78
CA GLN A 820 16.54 -32.45 25.02
C GLN A 820 15.61 -33.23 24.08
N SER A 821 15.93 -33.31 22.79
CA SER A 821 15.16 -34.12 21.84
C SER A 821 15.18 -35.61 22.18
N ILE A 822 16.29 -36.15 22.71
CA ILE A 822 16.32 -37.54 23.19
C ILE A 822 15.47 -37.71 24.46
N MET A 823 15.43 -36.70 25.34
CA MET A 823 14.61 -36.73 26.57
C MET A 823 13.11 -36.83 26.28
N GLU A 824 12.64 -36.25 25.18
CA GLU A 824 11.24 -36.36 24.75
C GLU A 824 10.85 -37.83 24.45
N ILE A 825 11.81 -38.64 24.02
CA ILE A 825 11.62 -40.04 23.65
C ILE A 825 11.93 -40.97 24.82
N LYS A 826 13.01 -40.70 25.56
CA LYS A 826 13.51 -41.54 26.65
C LYS A 826 13.88 -40.69 27.86
N LYS A 827 13.18 -40.92 28.98
CA LYS A 827 13.54 -40.29 30.26
C LYS A 827 14.85 -40.88 30.79
N GLY A 828 15.71 -40.02 31.30
CA GLY A 828 16.96 -40.34 31.97
C GLY A 828 17.42 -39.15 32.80
N LYS A 829 18.23 -39.42 33.81
CA LYS A 829 18.82 -38.39 34.70
C LYS A 829 20.32 -38.26 34.49
N THR A 830 20.94 -39.22 33.81
CA THR A 830 22.35 -39.20 33.43
C THR A 830 22.47 -39.21 31.92
N ALA A 831 23.26 -38.30 31.35
CA ALA A 831 23.63 -38.33 29.93
C ALA A 831 25.09 -38.76 29.77
N LYS A 832 25.35 -39.79 28.97
CA LYS A 832 26.69 -40.20 28.55
C LYS A 832 26.93 -39.71 27.12
N LEU A 833 28.00 -38.96 26.91
CA LEU A 833 28.39 -38.41 25.60
C LEU A 833 29.77 -38.95 25.21
N THR A 834 29.88 -39.42 23.97
CA THR A 834 31.15 -39.88 23.40
C THR A 834 31.50 -39.08 22.14
N PHE A 835 32.72 -38.56 22.08
CA PHE A 835 33.20 -37.66 21.03
C PHE A 835 34.16 -38.38 20.07
N SER A 836 33.98 -38.12 18.77
CA SER A 836 34.88 -38.61 17.73
C SER A 836 36.07 -37.66 17.56
N ASP A 837 37.26 -38.22 17.37
CA ASP A 837 38.50 -37.51 17.05
C ASP A 837 38.75 -37.37 15.52
N ASN A 838 37.82 -37.86 14.68
CA ASN A 838 38.01 -37.93 13.22
C ASN A 838 37.74 -36.57 12.53
N MET A 839 38.51 -35.55 12.88
CA MET A 839 38.42 -34.21 12.28
C MET A 839 38.82 -34.20 10.80
N LYS A 840 39.59 -35.19 10.36
CA LYS A 840 39.92 -35.37 8.93
C LYS A 840 38.65 -35.63 8.12
N LEU A 841 37.76 -36.50 8.61
CA LEU A 841 36.48 -36.80 7.97
C LEU A 841 35.59 -35.55 7.83
N LEU A 842 35.55 -34.71 8.88
CA LEU A 842 34.84 -33.43 8.85
C LEU A 842 35.38 -32.51 7.74
N ARG A 843 36.71 -32.33 7.68
CA ARG A 843 37.36 -31.48 6.67
C ARG A 843 37.16 -32.01 5.24
N THR A 844 37.18 -33.32 5.04
CA THR A 844 36.84 -33.92 3.73
C THR A 844 35.39 -33.61 3.35
N CYS A 845 34.45 -33.72 4.29
CA CYS A 845 33.05 -33.40 4.05
C CYS A 845 32.86 -31.93 3.63
N ILE A 846 33.46 -31.00 4.39
CA ILE A 846 33.39 -29.57 4.08
C ILE A 846 34.02 -29.28 2.70
N ASN A 847 35.21 -29.82 2.41
CA ASN A 847 35.88 -29.60 1.13
C ASN A 847 35.07 -30.14 -0.07
N SER A 848 34.42 -31.30 0.08
CA SER A 848 33.53 -31.84 -0.95
C SER A 848 32.35 -30.88 -1.20
N LEU A 849 31.74 -30.35 -0.13
CA LEU A 849 30.60 -29.45 -0.23
C LEU A 849 30.98 -28.10 -0.87
N GLU A 850 32.11 -27.50 -0.46
CA GLU A 850 32.60 -26.21 -0.99
C GLU A 850 33.01 -26.30 -2.48
N LYS A 851 33.37 -27.49 -2.97
CA LYS A 851 33.60 -27.75 -4.41
C LYS A 851 32.30 -27.95 -5.22
N GLY A 852 31.13 -27.87 -4.58
CA GLY A 852 29.84 -28.16 -5.19
C GLY A 852 29.50 -29.66 -5.29
N GLY A 853 30.28 -30.52 -4.63
CA GLY A 853 30.07 -31.96 -4.62
C GLY A 853 28.94 -32.36 -3.68
N GLY A 854 28.04 -33.23 -4.16
CA GLY A 854 26.92 -33.75 -3.36
C GLY A 854 27.31 -34.92 -2.45
N PHE A 855 26.37 -35.41 -1.64
CA PHE A 855 26.58 -36.54 -0.71
C PHE A 855 27.26 -37.77 -1.35
N LYS A 856 26.89 -38.13 -2.59
CA LYS A 856 27.49 -39.27 -3.30
C LYS A 856 28.98 -39.09 -3.57
N GLU A 857 29.42 -37.86 -3.81
CA GLU A 857 30.83 -37.54 -4.08
C GLU A 857 31.64 -37.60 -2.80
N PHE A 858 31.12 -37.00 -1.72
CA PHE A 858 31.69 -37.13 -0.37
C PHE A 858 31.88 -38.60 0.04
N VAL A 859 30.85 -39.45 -0.13
CA VAL A 859 30.96 -40.89 0.18
C VAL A 859 32.06 -41.56 -0.66
N ARG A 860 32.17 -41.23 -1.95
CA ARG A 860 33.22 -41.80 -2.82
C ARG A 860 34.62 -41.38 -2.38
N GLU A 861 34.80 -40.16 -1.89
CA GLU A 861 36.10 -39.68 -1.38
C GLU A 861 36.48 -40.42 -0.08
N VAL A 862 35.54 -40.62 0.84
CA VAL A 862 35.80 -41.26 2.14
C VAL A 862 35.98 -42.77 2.03
N VAL A 863 35.14 -43.46 1.24
CA VAL A 863 35.18 -44.94 1.10
C VAL A 863 36.49 -45.43 0.45
N LYS A 864 37.23 -44.54 -0.23
CA LYS A 864 38.59 -44.84 -0.72
C LYS A 864 39.63 -44.98 0.40
N GLU A 865 39.40 -44.34 1.55
CA GLU A 865 40.40 -44.21 2.61
C GLU A 865 40.03 -44.98 3.90
N GLU A 866 38.74 -45.07 4.26
CA GLU A 866 38.29 -45.67 5.53
C GLU A 866 36.97 -46.47 5.38
N ARG A 867 36.78 -47.52 6.19
CA ARG A 867 35.51 -48.27 6.29
C ARG A 867 34.62 -47.64 7.36
N ILE A 868 33.79 -46.68 6.97
CA ILE A 868 32.82 -45.99 7.84
C ILE A 868 31.38 -46.32 7.42
N ASP A 869 30.46 -46.40 8.38
CA ASP A 869 29.02 -46.56 8.13
C ASP A 869 28.46 -45.39 7.30
N VAL A 870 27.81 -45.69 6.17
CA VAL A 870 27.19 -44.71 5.27
C VAL A 870 26.14 -43.87 5.98
N LYS A 871 25.43 -44.41 6.98
CA LYS A 871 24.47 -43.61 7.79
C LYS A 871 25.17 -42.58 8.66
N ALA A 872 26.37 -42.86 9.14
CA ALA A 872 27.18 -41.89 9.87
C ALA A 872 27.67 -40.77 8.93
N LEU A 873 28.08 -41.11 7.71
CA LEU A 873 28.45 -40.15 6.67
C LEU A 873 27.28 -39.24 6.26
N GLN A 874 26.07 -39.79 6.08
CA GLN A 874 24.89 -38.98 5.76
C GLN A 874 24.61 -37.95 6.87
N ARG A 875 24.61 -38.40 8.13
CA ARG A 875 24.39 -37.50 9.28
C ARG A 875 25.44 -36.39 9.35
N LEU A 876 26.70 -36.71 9.09
CA LEU A 876 27.76 -35.69 9.05
C LEU A 876 27.53 -34.68 7.92
N TYR A 877 27.20 -35.17 6.73
CA TYR A 877 26.89 -34.32 5.58
C TYR A 877 25.71 -33.39 5.86
N ASP A 878 24.66 -33.89 6.51
CA ASP A 878 23.48 -33.09 6.89
C ASP A 878 23.87 -31.98 7.89
N VAL A 879 24.67 -32.30 8.91
CA VAL A 879 25.18 -31.32 9.88
C VAL A 879 26.02 -30.26 9.19
N VAL A 880 26.99 -30.66 8.37
CA VAL A 880 27.89 -29.73 7.65
C VAL A 880 27.11 -28.83 6.69
N THR A 881 26.08 -29.35 6.04
CA THR A 881 25.22 -28.57 5.13
C THR A 881 24.43 -27.47 5.85
N GLN A 882 24.10 -27.69 7.13
CA GLN A 882 23.38 -26.71 7.97
C GLN A 882 24.31 -25.65 8.59
N LEU A 883 25.62 -25.86 8.58
CA LEU A 883 26.58 -24.88 9.12
C LEU A 883 26.66 -23.63 8.24
N GLU A 884 26.72 -22.48 8.92
CA GLU A 884 27.00 -21.22 8.26
C GLU A 884 28.35 -21.27 7.50
N PRO A 885 28.47 -20.60 6.35
CA PRO A 885 29.70 -20.60 5.55
C PRO A 885 30.95 -20.21 6.35
N GLU A 886 30.83 -19.26 7.28
CA GLU A 886 31.94 -18.83 8.13
C GLU A 886 32.42 -19.92 9.10
N PHE A 887 31.52 -20.73 9.63
CA PHE A 887 31.86 -21.87 10.50
C PHE A 887 32.57 -22.96 9.73
N ARG A 888 32.09 -23.27 8.51
CA ARG A 888 32.74 -24.23 7.61
C ARG A 888 34.16 -23.79 7.27
N LYS A 889 34.35 -22.52 6.92
CA LYS A 889 35.68 -21.96 6.66
C LYS A 889 36.58 -22.05 7.89
N PHE A 890 36.07 -21.68 9.07
CA PHE A 890 36.85 -21.75 10.31
C PHE A 890 37.33 -23.18 10.63
N LEU A 891 36.47 -24.18 10.48
CA LEU A 891 36.76 -25.61 10.73
C LEU A 891 37.78 -26.23 9.75
N LEU A 892 37.90 -25.67 8.54
CA LEU A 892 38.93 -26.06 7.58
C LEU A 892 40.32 -25.55 8.00
N GLU A 893 40.37 -24.34 8.52
CA GLU A 893 41.62 -23.60 8.77
C GLU A 893 42.17 -23.79 10.20
N ASN A 894 41.32 -24.17 11.15
CA ASN A 894 41.66 -24.19 12.58
C ASN A 894 41.36 -25.54 13.24
N GLU A 895 41.95 -25.76 14.42
CA GLU A 895 41.61 -26.89 15.29
C GLU A 895 40.36 -26.57 16.12
N PHE A 896 39.52 -27.59 16.37
CA PHE A 896 38.28 -27.44 17.13
C PHE A 896 38.08 -28.65 18.05
N ASN A 897 38.44 -28.51 19.33
CA ASN A 897 38.43 -29.62 20.28
C ASN A 897 37.06 -29.74 20.98
N GLU A 898 36.19 -30.59 20.42
CA GLU A 898 34.83 -30.83 20.91
C GLU A 898 34.78 -31.30 22.37
N TYR A 899 35.68 -32.23 22.76
CA TYR A 899 35.72 -32.79 24.11
C TYR A 899 35.99 -31.70 25.16
N ASN A 900 37.02 -30.87 24.94
CA ASN A 900 37.37 -29.80 25.85
C ASN A 900 36.26 -28.75 25.94
N ILE A 901 35.64 -28.40 24.81
CA ILE A 901 34.53 -27.44 24.77
C ILE A 901 33.38 -27.90 25.68
N ILE A 902 32.97 -29.17 25.58
CA ILE A 902 31.87 -29.69 26.40
C ILE A 902 32.32 -29.86 27.85
N ARG A 903 33.53 -30.38 28.10
CA ARG A 903 34.09 -30.52 29.46
C ARG A 903 34.05 -29.20 30.22
N ASP A 904 34.49 -28.12 29.58
CA ASP A 904 34.62 -26.81 30.21
C ASP A 904 33.24 -26.11 30.39
N ASN A 905 32.17 -26.66 29.82
CA ASN A 905 30.81 -26.11 29.87
C ASN A 905 29.75 -27.10 30.41
N LEU A 906 30.17 -28.17 31.10
CA LEU A 906 29.26 -29.21 31.61
C LEU A 906 28.16 -28.65 32.50
N GLU A 907 28.48 -27.74 33.42
CA GLU A 907 27.49 -27.17 34.35
C GLU A 907 26.42 -26.34 33.63
N PHE A 908 26.80 -25.61 32.57
CA PHE A 908 25.84 -24.91 31.72
C PHE A 908 24.89 -25.89 31.03
N ILE A 909 25.44 -26.95 30.42
CA ILE A 909 24.67 -27.97 29.71
C ILE A 909 23.74 -28.71 30.69
N LYS A 910 24.22 -29.08 31.88
CA LYS A 910 23.42 -29.72 32.93
C LYS A 910 22.22 -28.87 33.34
N ARG A 911 22.42 -27.58 33.59
CA ARG A 911 21.32 -26.66 33.95
C ARG A 911 20.28 -26.55 32.82
N ARG A 912 20.72 -26.37 31.57
CA ARG A 912 19.83 -26.24 30.41
C ARG A 912 19.05 -27.51 30.08
N THR A 913 19.65 -28.67 30.30
CA THR A 913 19.03 -29.97 30.03
C THR A 913 18.24 -30.52 31.21
N GLY A 914 18.48 -30.01 32.43
CA GLY A 914 17.91 -30.56 33.67
C GLY A 914 18.50 -31.92 34.06
N MET A 915 19.69 -32.26 33.55
CA MET A 915 20.38 -33.52 33.86
C MET A 915 21.08 -33.46 35.23
N ASP A 916 20.95 -34.54 36.01
CA ASP A 916 21.62 -34.68 37.31
C ASP A 916 23.14 -34.89 37.10
N LYS A 917 23.51 -35.67 36.08
CA LYS A 917 24.90 -36.01 35.74
C LYS A 917 25.12 -36.05 34.23
N ILE A 918 26.28 -35.53 33.79
CA ILE A 918 26.75 -35.70 32.41
C ILE A 918 28.15 -36.31 32.48
N GLU A 919 28.34 -37.44 31.79
CA GLU A 919 29.61 -38.15 31.67
C GLU A 919 30.10 -38.04 30.23
N ILE A 920 31.39 -37.70 30.06
CA ILE A 920 32.00 -37.51 28.75
C ILE A 920 33.18 -38.45 28.56
N SER A 921 33.33 -39.00 27.36
CA SER A 921 34.46 -39.84 26.97
C SER A 921 34.88 -39.58 25.52
N GLU A 922 36.14 -39.87 25.19
CA GLU A 922 36.59 -39.94 23.80
C GLU A 922 36.41 -41.36 23.27
N GLY A 923 35.96 -41.49 22.02
CA GLY A 923 35.77 -42.80 21.39
C GLY A 923 34.91 -42.75 20.14
N THR A 924 34.87 -43.86 19.39
CA THR A 924 34.12 -43.94 18.12
C THR A 924 32.70 -44.48 18.29
N ASN A 925 32.39 -45.08 19.44
CA ASN A 925 31.11 -45.76 19.67
C ASN A 925 30.66 -45.71 21.14
N LEU A 926 29.38 -45.46 21.37
CA LEU A 926 28.71 -45.60 22.66
C LEU A 926 27.53 -46.57 22.51
N THR A 927 27.67 -47.79 23.05
CA THR A 927 26.62 -48.83 23.09
C THR A 927 25.90 -49.08 21.76
N GLY A 928 26.63 -49.07 20.64
CA GLY A 928 26.11 -49.27 19.29
C GLY A 928 25.83 -47.97 18.52
N LYS A 929 25.95 -46.80 19.16
CA LYS A 929 25.81 -45.49 18.51
C LYS A 929 27.19 -44.97 18.09
N VAL A 930 27.38 -44.76 16.78
CA VAL A 930 28.60 -44.15 16.23
C VAL A 930 28.62 -42.66 16.51
N ALA A 931 29.71 -42.18 17.12
CA ALA A 931 30.01 -40.76 17.29
C ALA A 931 30.61 -40.19 16.00
N ILE A 932 30.20 -39.00 15.61
CA ILE A 932 30.75 -38.28 14.43
C ILE A 932 31.15 -36.86 14.84
N PRO A 933 32.07 -36.20 14.10
CA PRO A 933 32.40 -34.81 14.37
C PRO A 933 31.17 -33.92 14.36
N LEU A 934 31.14 -32.95 15.27
CA LEU A 934 30.06 -32.00 15.56
C LEU A 934 28.75 -32.65 16.04
N ARG A 935 28.74 -33.97 16.27
CA ARG A 935 27.56 -34.67 16.79
C ARG A 935 27.96 -35.89 17.64
N PRO A 936 28.18 -35.68 18.96
CA PRO A 936 28.60 -36.77 19.84
C PRO A 936 27.53 -37.86 19.92
N ALA A 937 27.95 -39.09 20.21
CA ALA A 937 27.02 -40.16 20.52
C ALA A 937 26.45 -39.94 21.92
N ILE A 938 25.12 -39.83 22.05
CA ILE A 938 24.44 -39.53 23.32
C ILE A 938 23.59 -40.72 23.78
N LEU A 939 23.73 -41.12 25.05
CA LEU A 939 22.92 -42.13 25.72
C LEU A 939 22.35 -41.56 27.02
N LEU A 940 21.03 -41.63 27.19
CA LEU A 940 20.35 -41.28 28.44
C LEU A 940 20.10 -42.53 29.28
N GLU A 941 20.42 -42.43 30.57
CA GLU A 941 20.25 -43.46 31.61
C GLU A 941 19.40 -42.96 32.78
#